data_AF-A0A6V8KA65-F1
#
_entry.id   AF-A0A6V8KA65-F1
#
_cell.length_a   1.000
_cell.length_b   1.000
_cell.length_c   1.000
_cell.angle_alpha   90.00
_cell.angle_beta   90.00
_cell.angle_gamma   90.00
#
_symmetry.space_group_name_H-M   'P 1'
#
loop_
_entity.id
_entity.type
_entity.pdbx_description
1 polymer ?
#
loop_
_entity_poly.entity_id
_entity_poly.type
_entity_poly.pdbx_seq_one_letter_code
_entity_poly.pdbx_strand_id
1 'polypeptide(L)'
;MTATLGQPLTHAETPLETEPAAPRPRAPRLPRIFASVLWAVALVAAVAAVVGVFTDVVRDDLGAPLVPIPPNLGYATFVAVLAIATAHRKRLAYAILLAYFTVAATVGAVLLAMPTGRLDNAGIGPGDRVVAAVNGGVALLAVIVLLVARRDFTAQLRPGRPGVAGVVLALLAAVGVVIGYVLVTVSPGDLGGAGQRWAYAAEKVLGGAVVDPGRGARAPGWVDFVLGLLGGLAVLAALWTHRRAQRAEATLPEEDEERVRGLLRRYGDRDSLGYLATRRDHLAAFSLTGKSAVSYRVANGVGLATGDPIGDPEAWRPAVATWLEEADRYGWTPAVTGASEEGATAYARAGLTATFAGDEAILHSGEFTLDGRHMRPVRQAVARVERAGYTASVRRLSEVPEEELEVAAALIRSWGGAGALGRLGDPDDGRCVLVEAYDADDEPQALLSLVPWGAHGLSLDVAASAPDADPGAVEFLVAELMRAAPSLRVDSVSLGVGRYPEAARYQPRWTPRYTCVAKPGDVPKVHRVAAALVVPPVAGASPAVDVEEDAATATDDEPDRCEQARIRLGKRERLIEAGGDPYPAGFPRTDNTVAVTIRHEGLPPDTRTGETAAVAGRIVLMRDHGGVCFVTLRDWTGDLQVMVDEDVEAWRSTVDIGDHVGVRGEVVTSRRGELSVRAEAWQLTAKCLRPLPDKRHGLAGPEARARQRYLDLITSAEARDVLRARSAAIQSLRDTLIDRGYLEVETPVLQRVPAGDAARPFTTRAGAYDLRLYLRVGPGRYLKRLVVGGVERVFELGRSFRNEGVDAKHNPEFTLLSAYQAYADHRTTRMLAQTLVQRAALAAYGSTVAYRPGPNGTPVEYDLTGDWPAVPFYQALSDALGDFVSADTGDSDLRLLAEAAGVESGERVERGALLRAMYERLVAARTTTPTFYVDFPVELSPLARAHPTDERLAERWDLVAYGAEIGTGRSELTDPVEQRRRLAAAAADDPELTEPDEDYLQALEYAMPPTAGLALGADRVVMLLTGRSIRETLPFPLVREARRTLGGRGA
;
A
#
# COMPACT_ATOMS: atom_id res chain seq x y z
N MET A 1 -27.99 19.41 43.26
CA MET A 1 -26.78 20.08 42.72
C MET A 1 -26.04 19.05 41.89
N THR A 2 -26.34 19.03 40.59
CA THR A 2 -25.98 17.97 39.64
C THR A 2 -24.68 18.33 38.94
N ALA A 3 -23.67 17.47 39.09
CA ALA A 3 -22.35 17.62 38.50
C ALA A 3 -22.37 17.31 37.00
N THR A 4 -21.61 18.13 36.27
CA THR A 4 -21.43 18.21 34.82
C THR A 4 -20.71 16.98 34.27
N LEU A 5 -21.23 16.38 33.20
CA LEU A 5 -20.57 15.31 32.43
C LEU A 5 -19.48 15.92 31.53
N GLY A 6 -18.23 15.47 31.71
CA GLY A 6 -17.05 15.98 31.00
C GLY A 6 -17.00 15.58 29.52
N GLN A 7 -16.75 16.58 28.67
CA GLN A 7 -16.37 16.42 27.27
C GLN A 7 -14.94 15.86 27.13
N PRO A 8 -14.60 15.20 26.00
CA PRO A 8 -13.21 14.90 25.68
C PRO A 8 -12.44 16.21 25.49
N LEU A 9 -11.38 16.41 26.28
CA LEU A 9 -10.50 17.57 26.18
C LEU A 9 -9.78 17.52 24.84
N THR A 10 -10.11 18.45 23.94
CA THR A 10 -9.24 18.82 22.82
C THR A 10 -7.98 19.47 23.40
N HIS A 11 -6.91 18.69 23.56
CA HIS A 11 -5.60 19.26 23.82
C HIS A 11 -5.22 20.11 22.61
N ALA A 12 -5.27 21.44 22.76
CA ALA A 12 -4.69 22.37 21.81
C ALA A 12 -3.22 21.96 21.59
N GLU A 13 -2.78 21.86 20.33
CA GLU A 13 -1.38 21.68 19.91
C GLU A 13 -0.52 22.87 20.37
N THR A 14 -0.33 23.00 21.68
CA THR A 14 0.51 24.01 22.29
C THR A 14 1.86 23.34 22.48
N PRO A 15 2.91 23.70 21.73
CA PRO A 15 4.25 23.23 22.06
C PRO A 15 4.52 23.63 23.51
N LEU A 16 4.93 22.67 24.35
CA LEU A 16 5.35 22.92 25.73
C LEU A 16 6.23 24.19 25.74
N GLU A 17 5.80 25.22 26.47
CA GLU A 17 6.57 26.45 26.65
C GLU A 17 7.93 26.07 27.22
N THR A 18 8.95 26.12 26.37
CA THR A 18 10.31 25.74 26.72
C THR A 18 11.10 27.00 27.01
N GLU A 19 11.71 27.07 28.20
CA GLU A 19 12.85 27.96 28.42
C GLU A 19 13.88 27.74 27.30
N PRO A 20 14.58 28.81 26.84
CA PRO A 20 15.47 28.72 25.70
C PRO A 20 16.53 27.63 25.90
N ALA A 21 16.43 26.56 25.11
CA ALA A 21 17.39 25.48 25.11
C ALA A 21 18.80 26.02 24.83
N ALA A 22 19.79 25.53 25.57
CA ALA A 22 21.18 25.86 25.31
C ALA A 22 21.51 25.57 23.83
N PRO A 23 22.08 26.52 23.07
CA PRO A 23 22.25 26.37 21.64
C PRO A 23 23.18 25.21 21.33
N ARG A 24 22.65 24.15 20.72
CA ARG A 24 23.49 23.07 20.17
C ARG A 24 24.33 23.62 19.01
N PRO A 25 25.60 23.23 18.90
CA PRO A 25 26.44 23.60 17.76
C PRO A 25 25.77 23.12 16.46
N ARG A 26 25.69 24.02 15.46
CA ARG A 26 25.11 23.70 14.14
C ARG A 26 25.78 22.47 13.57
N ALA A 27 24.98 21.50 13.12
CA ALA A 27 25.51 20.30 12.48
C ALA A 27 26.38 20.67 11.27
N PRO A 28 27.55 20.04 11.12
CA PRO A 28 28.51 20.43 10.09
C PRO A 28 27.94 20.19 8.69
N ARG A 29 28.03 21.21 7.83
CA ARG A 29 27.47 21.18 6.46
C ARG A 29 28.36 20.39 5.49
N LEU A 30 29.68 20.38 5.71
CA LEU A 30 30.66 19.80 4.79
C LEU A 30 30.52 18.29 4.60
N PRO A 31 30.36 17.45 5.65
CA PRO A 31 30.16 16.00 5.45
C PRO A 31 28.94 15.66 4.58
N ARG A 32 27.87 16.47 4.66
CA ARG A 32 26.67 16.28 3.83
C ARG A 32 26.93 16.59 2.36
N ILE A 33 27.65 17.68 2.07
CA ILE A 33 28.02 18.07 0.70
C ILE A 33 28.88 16.99 0.05
N PHE A 34 29.93 16.52 0.75
CA PHE A 34 30.75 15.40 0.26
C PHE A 34 29.93 14.13 0.03
N ALA A 35 29.04 13.78 0.96
CA ALA A 35 28.16 12.62 0.78
C ALA A 35 27.24 12.75 -0.45
N SER A 36 26.67 13.93 -0.70
CA SER A 36 25.83 14.19 -1.89
C SER A 36 26.62 14.05 -3.19
N VAL A 37 27.84 14.57 -3.24
CA VAL A 37 28.73 14.43 -4.42
C VAL A 37 29.09 12.96 -4.65
N LEU A 38 29.45 12.22 -3.60
CA LEU A 38 29.75 10.79 -3.71
C LEU A 38 28.54 9.98 -4.18
N TRP A 39 27.32 10.31 -3.71
CA TRP A 39 26.09 9.69 -4.19
C TRP A 39 25.85 9.92 -5.69
N ALA A 40 26.09 11.15 -6.17
CA ALA A 40 25.99 11.45 -7.60
C ALA A 40 27.02 10.64 -8.41
N VAL A 41 28.27 10.54 -7.94
CA VAL A 41 29.31 9.73 -8.58
C VAL A 41 28.94 8.25 -8.60
N ALA A 42 28.42 7.71 -7.50
CA ALA A 42 27.97 6.32 -7.41
C ALA A 42 26.83 6.03 -8.39
N LEU A 43 25.86 6.95 -8.51
CA LEU A 43 24.74 6.82 -9.44
C LEU A 43 25.21 6.84 -10.90
N VAL A 44 26.09 7.79 -11.25
CA VAL A 44 26.68 7.86 -12.59
C VAL A 44 27.46 6.59 -12.92
N ALA A 45 28.28 6.08 -12.00
CA ALA A 45 29.02 4.84 -12.18
C ALA A 45 28.10 3.62 -12.38
N ALA A 46 27.02 3.52 -11.60
CA ALA A 46 26.05 2.43 -11.70
C ALA A 46 25.26 2.48 -13.01
N VAL A 47 24.75 3.65 -13.39
CA VAL A 47 24.04 3.86 -14.66
C VAL A 47 24.97 3.57 -15.83
N ALA A 48 26.21 4.06 -15.80
CA ALA A 48 27.17 3.80 -16.85
C ALA A 48 27.55 2.31 -16.96
N ALA A 49 27.61 1.58 -15.84
CA ALA A 49 27.82 0.13 -15.84
C ALA A 49 26.66 -0.64 -16.48
N VAL A 50 25.41 -0.22 -16.22
CA VAL A 50 24.20 -0.86 -16.76
C VAL A 50 23.96 -0.51 -18.23
N VAL A 51 24.03 0.78 -18.58
CA VAL A 51 23.82 1.30 -19.94
C VAL A 51 24.96 0.90 -20.89
N GLY A 52 26.16 0.70 -20.34
CA GLY A 52 27.33 0.19 -21.07
C GLY A 52 27.20 -1.24 -21.60
N VAL A 53 26.13 -1.97 -21.24
CA VAL A 53 25.75 -3.25 -21.89
C VAL A 53 25.14 -3.01 -23.29
N PHE A 54 24.78 -1.75 -23.63
CA PHE A 54 24.06 -1.40 -24.86
C PHE A 54 24.67 -0.27 -25.71
N THR A 55 25.83 0.30 -25.37
CA THR A 55 26.38 1.44 -26.14
C THR A 55 27.90 1.39 -26.30
N ASP A 56 28.36 0.70 -27.35
CA ASP A 56 29.70 0.90 -27.91
C ASP A 56 29.82 2.26 -28.65
N VAL A 57 28.71 3.00 -28.82
CA VAL A 57 28.64 4.21 -29.66
C VAL A 57 28.86 5.53 -28.90
N VAL A 58 28.71 5.56 -27.57
CA VAL A 58 28.75 6.83 -26.80
C VAL A 58 30.11 7.10 -26.14
N ARG A 59 31.03 6.12 -26.18
CA ARG A 59 32.26 6.15 -25.37
C ARG A 59 33.40 6.98 -25.98
N ASP A 60 33.38 7.24 -27.29
CA ASP A 60 34.50 7.92 -27.96
C ASP A 60 34.40 9.46 -28.00
N ASP A 61 33.21 10.05 -27.85
CA ASP A 61 33.02 11.52 -27.99
C ASP A 61 32.78 12.29 -26.69
N LEU A 62 32.51 11.63 -25.56
CA LEU A 62 32.24 12.28 -24.26
C LEU A 62 33.41 12.17 -23.25
N GLY A 63 34.57 11.71 -23.71
CA GLY A 63 35.82 11.58 -22.95
C GLY A 63 36.52 12.92 -22.65
N ALA A 64 35.80 13.97 -22.28
CA ALA A 64 36.33 15.18 -21.65
C ALA A 64 35.15 15.99 -21.07
N PRO A 65 35.06 16.31 -19.75
CA PRO A 65 36.13 16.40 -18.74
C PRO A 65 35.79 15.91 -17.29
N LEU A 66 36.83 15.88 -16.45
CA LEU A 66 36.89 16.10 -14.98
C LEU A 66 36.97 14.97 -13.93
N VAL A 67 36.50 13.74 -14.12
CA VAL A 67 36.87 12.59 -13.25
C VAL A 67 36.63 11.31 -14.05
N PRO A 68 37.61 10.40 -14.23
CA PRO A 68 37.31 9.08 -14.80
C PRO A 68 36.44 8.32 -13.79
N ILE A 69 35.13 8.29 -14.04
CA ILE A 69 34.18 7.48 -13.28
C ILE A 69 34.10 6.14 -14.00
N PRO A 70 34.75 5.07 -13.50
CA PRO A 70 34.71 3.79 -14.17
C PRO A 70 33.25 3.26 -14.20
N PRO A 71 32.74 2.78 -15.34
CA PRO A 71 31.42 2.14 -15.44
C PRO A 71 31.48 0.76 -14.77
N ASN A 72 31.51 0.73 -13.43
CA ASN A 72 31.73 -0.48 -12.65
C ASN A 72 30.83 -0.51 -11.41
N LEU A 73 30.03 -1.57 -11.26
CA LEU A 73 29.11 -1.74 -10.14
C LEU A 73 29.83 -1.89 -8.78
N GLY A 74 31.02 -2.48 -8.74
CA GLY A 74 31.83 -2.60 -7.53
C GLY A 74 32.33 -1.24 -7.04
N TYR A 75 32.81 -0.41 -7.97
CA TYR A 75 33.18 0.98 -7.69
C TYR A 75 31.96 1.79 -7.21
N ALA A 76 30.83 1.71 -7.92
CA ALA A 76 29.58 2.39 -7.54
C ALA A 76 29.13 2.02 -6.12
N THR A 77 29.17 0.72 -5.80
CA THR A 77 28.82 0.19 -4.48
C THR A 77 29.76 0.71 -3.39
N PHE A 78 31.07 0.67 -3.63
CA PHE A 78 32.06 1.19 -2.69
C PHE A 78 31.86 2.69 -2.42
N VAL A 79 31.67 3.50 -3.46
CA VAL A 79 31.43 4.94 -3.34
C VAL A 79 30.11 5.22 -2.61
N ALA A 80 29.05 4.45 -2.85
CA ALA A 80 27.78 4.59 -2.12
C ALA A 80 27.94 4.27 -0.62
N VAL A 81 28.69 3.22 -0.27
CA VAL A 81 29.01 2.90 1.13
C VAL A 81 29.83 4.02 1.78
N LEU A 82 30.81 4.57 1.05
CA LEU A 82 31.60 5.72 1.51
C LEU A 82 30.74 6.98 1.67
N ALA A 83 29.77 7.22 0.79
CA ALA A 83 28.82 8.32 0.88
C ALA A 83 27.97 8.24 2.16
N ILE A 84 27.45 7.04 2.47
CA ILE A 84 26.71 6.79 3.72
C ILE A 84 27.60 7.03 4.94
N ALA A 85 28.82 6.49 4.95
CA ALA A 85 29.75 6.66 6.06
C ALA A 85 30.17 8.13 6.27
N THR A 86 30.31 8.88 5.17
CA THR A 86 30.60 10.32 5.17
C THR A 86 29.41 11.11 5.74
N ALA A 87 28.18 10.79 5.33
CA ALA A 87 26.97 11.40 5.88
C ALA A 87 26.84 11.17 7.39
N HIS A 88 27.30 10.02 7.88
CA HIS A 88 27.37 9.67 9.30
C HIS A 88 28.65 10.14 10.01
N ARG A 89 29.44 11.02 9.40
CA ARG A 89 30.63 11.67 10.01
C ARG A 89 31.69 10.67 10.48
N LYS A 90 31.80 9.50 9.85
CA LYS A 90 32.72 8.44 10.30
C LYS A 90 34.18 8.84 10.07
N ARG A 91 35.01 8.71 11.10
CA ARG A 91 36.47 8.97 11.04
C ARG A 91 37.18 8.17 9.96
N LEU A 92 36.76 6.92 9.75
CA LEU A 92 37.33 6.05 8.72
C LEU A 92 37.03 6.57 7.30
N ALA A 93 35.81 7.07 7.06
CA ALA A 93 35.45 7.64 5.77
C ALA A 93 36.27 8.90 5.46
N TYR A 94 36.47 9.75 6.47
CA TYR A 94 37.39 10.88 6.37
C TYR A 94 38.82 10.46 6.01
N ALA A 95 39.37 9.46 6.70
CA ALA A 95 40.72 8.96 6.42
C ALA A 95 40.85 8.41 4.99
N ILE A 96 39.85 7.65 4.53
CA ILE A 96 39.80 7.10 3.16
C ILE A 96 39.73 8.23 2.12
N LEU A 97 38.83 9.20 2.30
CA LEU A 97 38.69 10.34 1.39
C LEU A 97 39.97 11.19 1.35
N LEU A 98 40.55 11.49 2.51
CA LEU A 98 41.79 12.25 2.60
C LEU A 98 42.93 11.51 1.90
N ALA A 99 43.08 10.20 2.12
CA ALA A 99 44.09 9.40 1.45
C ALA A 99 43.88 9.39 -0.08
N TYR A 100 42.65 9.14 -0.55
CA TYR A 100 42.32 9.10 -1.97
C TYR A 100 42.64 10.43 -2.67
N PHE A 101 42.14 11.56 -2.15
CA PHE A 101 42.38 12.86 -2.77
C PHE A 101 43.85 13.30 -2.65
N THR A 102 44.56 12.89 -1.60
CA THR A 102 46.00 13.15 -1.48
C THR A 102 46.78 12.37 -2.55
N VAL A 103 46.46 11.09 -2.76
CA VAL A 103 47.07 10.29 -3.83
C VAL A 103 46.75 10.89 -5.20
N ALA A 104 45.49 11.24 -5.47
CA ALA A 104 45.08 11.84 -6.74
C ALA A 104 45.79 13.19 -7.02
N ALA A 105 45.89 14.05 -6.01
CA ALA A 105 46.63 15.32 -6.12
C ALA A 105 48.12 15.09 -6.36
N THR A 106 48.71 14.10 -5.69
CA THR A 106 50.14 13.74 -5.84
C THR A 106 50.41 13.20 -7.24
N VAL A 107 49.56 12.30 -7.75
CA VAL A 107 49.68 11.77 -9.12
C VAL A 107 49.57 12.90 -10.14
N GLY A 108 48.60 13.81 -10.00
CA GLY A 108 48.49 14.98 -10.88
C GLY A 108 49.73 15.87 -10.85
N ALA A 109 50.30 16.12 -9.67
CA ALA A 109 51.52 16.89 -9.51
C ALA A 109 52.76 16.20 -10.12
N VAL A 110 52.90 14.88 -9.93
CA VAL A 110 53.99 14.09 -10.52
C VAL A 110 53.91 14.09 -12.05
N LEU A 111 52.71 13.91 -12.61
CA LEU A 111 52.50 13.95 -14.06
C LEU A 111 52.82 15.33 -14.64
N LEU A 112 52.52 16.41 -13.92
CA LEU A 112 52.89 17.78 -14.33
C LEU A 112 54.39 18.06 -14.22
N ALA A 113 55.08 17.45 -13.27
CA ALA A 113 56.52 17.62 -13.05
C ALA A 113 57.40 16.74 -13.97
N MET A 114 56.82 15.76 -14.65
CA MET A 114 57.55 14.85 -15.53
C MET A 114 57.97 15.54 -16.84
N PRO A 115 59.22 15.30 -17.32
CA PRO A 115 59.68 15.86 -18.60
C PRO A 115 58.80 15.41 -19.77
N THR A 116 58.47 16.34 -20.67
CA THR A 116 57.58 16.11 -21.82
C THR A 116 58.02 14.92 -22.67
N GLY A 117 59.32 14.79 -22.95
CA GLY A 117 59.84 13.66 -23.73
C GLY A 117 59.65 12.28 -23.08
N ARG A 118 59.50 12.18 -21.74
CA ARG A 118 59.15 10.92 -21.07
C ARG A 118 57.65 10.62 -21.12
N LEU A 119 56.82 11.67 -21.06
CA LEU A 119 55.36 11.56 -21.15
C LEU A 119 54.91 11.23 -22.57
N ASP A 120 55.54 11.84 -23.58
CA ASP A 120 55.28 11.57 -24.99
C ASP A 120 55.68 10.12 -25.34
N ASN A 121 56.80 9.62 -24.82
CA ASN A 121 57.20 8.20 -24.92
C ASN A 121 56.26 7.24 -24.18
N ALA A 122 55.51 7.73 -23.19
CA ALA A 122 54.49 6.97 -22.48
C ALA A 122 53.10 7.08 -23.14
N GLY A 123 52.97 7.82 -24.25
CA GLY A 123 51.73 8.01 -24.98
C GLY A 123 50.77 9.04 -24.37
N ILE A 124 51.26 9.91 -23.47
CA ILE A 124 50.44 10.92 -22.77
C ILE A 124 50.52 12.25 -23.53
N GLY A 125 49.43 12.61 -24.22
CA GLY A 125 49.38 13.78 -25.09
C GLY A 125 49.26 15.12 -24.35
N PRO A 126 49.26 16.25 -25.07
CA PRO A 126 49.02 17.58 -24.50
C PRO A 126 47.64 17.71 -23.82
N GLY A 127 46.61 17.06 -24.37
CA GLY A 127 45.25 17.06 -23.81
C GLY A 127 45.17 16.34 -22.46
N ASP A 128 45.80 15.17 -22.34
CA ASP A 128 45.84 14.37 -21.11
C ASP A 128 46.54 15.12 -19.97
N ARG A 129 47.55 15.92 -20.30
CA ARG A 129 48.25 16.78 -19.34
C ARG A 129 47.35 17.87 -18.75
N VAL A 130 46.49 18.48 -19.59
CA VAL A 130 45.51 19.48 -19.12
C VAL A 130 44.48 18.82 -18.20
N VAL A 131 43.97 17.64 -18.56
CA VAL A 131 43.03 16.88 -17.73
C VAL A 131 43.65 16.47 -16.40
N ALA A 132 44.89 15.96 -16.41
CA ALA A 132 45.63 15.61 -15.20
C ALA A 132 45.86 16.82 -14.27
N ALA A 133 46.15 17.99 -14.85
CA ALA A 133 46.32 19.24 -14.09
C ALA A 133 45.04 19.68 -13.38
N VAL A 134 43.92 19.66 -14.11
CA VAL A 134 42.60 20.02 -13.57
C VAL A 134 42.18 19.05 -12.47
N ASN A 135 42.32 17.74 -12.70
CA ASN A 135 41.98 16.71 -11.70
C ASN A 135 42.86 16.82 -10.45
N GLY A 136 44.17 17.05 -10.62
CA GLY A 136 45.10 17.29 -9.52
C GLY A 136 44.74 18.52 -8.70
N GLY A 137 44.34 19.62 -9.37
CA GLY A 137 43.87 20.85 -8.71
C GLY A 137 42.57 20.65 -7.91
N VAL A 138 41.58 19.96 -8.48
CA VAL A 138 40.31 19.62 -7.79
C VAL A 138 40.58 18.71 -6.59
N ALA A 139 41.44 17.72 -6.74
CA ALA A 139 41.84 16.83 -5.64
C ALA A 139 42.57 17.58 -4.52
N LEU A 140 43.47 18.51 -4.86
CA LEU A 140 44.16 19.35 -3.89
C LEU A 140 43.17 20.25 -3.12
N LEU A 141 42.20 20.85 -3.81
CA LEU A 141 41.14 21.63 -3.18
C LEU A 141 40.32 20.76 -2.22
N ALA A 142 39.96 19.53 -2.62
CA ALA A 142 39.24 18.58 -1.77
C ALA A 142 40.05 18.21 -0.51
N VAL A 143 41.37 18.00 -0.62
CA VAL A 143 42.27 17.79 0.53
C VAL A 143 42.23 18.98 1.48
N ILE A 144 42.35 20.21 0.97
CA ILE A 144 42.32 21.42 1.80
C ILE A 144 40.98 21.53 2.55
N VAL A 145 39.86 21.33 1.86
CA VAL A 145 38.52 21.36 2.46
C VAL A 145 38.36 20.25 3.52
N LEU A 146 38.85 19.04 3.26
CA LEU A 146 38.80 17.93 4.23
C LEU A 146 39.66 18.25 5.46
N LEU A 147 40.85 18.81 5.32
CA LEU A 147 41.71 19.21 6.44
C LEU A 147 41.03 20.27 7.32
N VAL A 148 40.33 21.24 6.71
CA VAL A 148 39.51 22.23 7.44
C VAL A 148 38.34 21.55 8.15
N ALA A 149 37.67 20.61 7.48
CA ALA A 149 36.53 19.87 7.99
C ALA A 149 36.88 18.72 8.96
N ARG A 150 38.15 18.53 9.34
CA ARG A 150 38.59 17.37 10.16
C ARG A 150 37.80 17.19 11.46
N ARG A 151 37.35 18.31 12.06
CA ARG A 151 36.59 18.31 13.32
C ARG A 151 35.13 17.94 13.14
N ASP A 152 34.65 17.85 11.89
CA ASP A 152 33.28 17.47 11.57
C ASP A 152 33.11 15.95 11.46
N PHE A 153 34.20 15.19 11.36
CA PHE A 153 34.23 13.73 11.24
C PHE A 153 34.66 13.06 12.55
N THR A 154 33.87 13.24 13.61
CA THR A 154 34.22 12.73 14.94
C THR A 154 33.73 11.31 15.21
N ALA A 155 32.76 10.80 14.45
CA ALA A 155 32.05 9.59 14.77
C ALA A 155 32.92 8.34 14.60
N GLN A 156 32.91 7.48 15.61
CA GLN A 156 33.61 6.20 15.63
C GLN A 156 32.76 5.11 14.97
N LEU A 157 33.43 4.07 14.44
CA LEU A 157 32.76 2.81 14.16
C LEU A 157 32.57 2.08 15.48
N ARG A 158 31.36 1.55 15.73
CA ARG A 158 31.15 0.67 16.88
C ARG A 158 32.07 -0.54 16.72
N PRO A 159 32.71 -1.02 17.80
CA PRO A 159 33.43 -2.28 17.75
C PRO A 159 32.54 -3.38 17.17
N GLY A 160 33.18 -4.27 16.43
CA GLY A 160 32.61 -5.44 15.80
C GLY A 160 33.79 -6.30 15.38
N ARG A 161 33.64 -7.12 14.34
CA ARG A 161 34.72 -7.99 13.85
C ARG A 161 35.28 -7.52 12.50
N PRO A 162 36.04 -6.40 12.44
CA PRO A 162 36.55 -5.87 11.17
C PRO A 162 37.49 -6.85 10.46
N GLY A 163 38.24 -7.66 11.22
CA GLY A 163 39.07 -8.73 10.65
C GLY A 163 38.26 -9.76 9.86
N VAL A 164 37.11 -10.19 10.39
CA VAL A 164 36.23 -11.16 9.71
C VAL A 164 35.61 -10.54 8.45
N ALA A 165 35.14 -9.29 8.52
CA ALA A 165 34.62 -8.58 7.35
C ALA A 165 35.70 -8.38 6.27
N GLY A 166 36.94 -8.09 6.67
CA GLY A 166 38.09 -8.00 5.76
C GLY A 166 38.45 -9.33 5.10
N VAL A 167 38.41 -10.43 5.86
CA VAL A 167 38.62 -11.79 5.31
C VAL A 167 37.52 -12.17 4.33
N VAL A 168 36.25 -11.88 4.64
CA VAL A 168 35.11 -12.10 3.72
C VAL A 168 35.29 -11.30 2.43
N LEU A 169 35.66 -10.02 2.53
CA LEU A 169 35.93 -9.20 1.34
C LEU A 169 37.07 -9.78 0.50
N ALA A 170 38.18 -10.18 1.13
CA ALA A 170 39.34 -10.71 0.44
C ALA A 170 39.05 -12.06 -0.24
N LEU A 171 38.35 -12.97 0.44
CA LEU A 171 37.97 -14.27 -0.11
C LEU A 171 36.99 -14.12 -1.28
N LEU A 172 35.93 -13.32 -1.13
CA LEU A 172 34.96 -13.11 -2.19
C LEU A 172 35.55 -12.35 -3.38
N ALA A 173 36.43 -11.37 -3.14
CA ALA A 173 37.18 -10.72 -4.21
C ALA A 173 38.09 -11.73 -4.93
N ALA A 174 38.85 -12.56 -4.20
CA ALA A 174 39.71 -13.58 -4.81
C ALA A 174 38.92 -14.59 -5.66
N VAL A 175 37.78 -15.08 -5.13
CA VAL A 175 36.85 -15.94 -5.88
C VAL A 175 36.33 -15.22 -7.12
N GLY A 176 35.93 -13.95 -6.99
CA GLY A 176 35.49 -13.12 -8.11
C GLY A 176 36.57 -12.97 -9.20
N VAL A 177 37.84 -12.80 -8.80
CA VAL A 177 38.97 -12.72 -9.74
C VAL A 177 39.23 -14.06 -10.44
N VAL A 178 39.11 -15.19 -9.73
CA VAL A 178 39.23 -16.54 -10.33
C VAL A 178 38.11 -16.79 -11.34
N ILE A 179 36.86 -16.51 -10.96
CA ILE A 179 35.70 -16.59 -11.85
C ILE A 179 35.92 -15.67 -13.06
N GLY A 180 36.45 -14.47 -12.83
CA GLY A 180 36.74 -13.53 -13.88
C GLY A 180 37.84 -13.97 -14.83
N TYR A 181 38.88 -14.62 -14.34
CA TYR A 181 39.88 -15.24 -15.19
C TYR A 181 39.24 -16.30 -16.11
N VAL A 182 38.35 -17.15 -15.58
CA VAL A 182 37.62 -18.14 -16.39
C VAL A 182 36.74 -17.46 -17.43
N LEU A 183 35.94 -16.46 -17.05
CA LEU A 183 35.08 -15.71 -17.97
C LEU A 183 35.87 -15.05 -19.10
N VAL A 184 36.99 -14.40 -18.77
CA VAL A 184 37.89 -13.76 -19.73
C VAL A 184 38.63 -14.81 -20.57
N THR A 185 38.86 -16.03 -20.10
CA THR A 185 39.43 -17.10 -20.95
C THR A 185 38.42 -17.65 -21.96
N VAL A 186 37.13 -17.71 -21.59
CA VAL A 186 36.04 -18.16 -22.47
C VAL A 186 35.67 -17.07 -23.48
N SER A 187 35.71 -15.80 -23.07
CA SER A 187 35.41 -14.66 -23.92
C SER A 187 36.52 -13.60 -23.82
N PRO A 188 37.68 -13.84 -24.45
CA PRO A 188 38.88 -13.02 -24.26
C PRO A 188 38.83 -11.65 -24.92
N GLY A 189 37.97 -11.42 -25.91
CA GLY A 189 38.05 -10.22 -26.75
C GLY A 189 39.47 -10.07 -27.31
N ASP A 190 40.12 -8.94 -27.02
CA ASP A 190 41.48 -8.61 -27.49
C ASP A 190 42.60 -9.09 -26.54
N LEU A 191 42.27 -9.87 -25.49
CA LEU A 191 43.23 -10.26 -24.44
C LEU A 191 44.03 -11.53 -24.81
N GLY A 192 45.28 -11.32 -25.22
CA GLY A 192 46.16 -12.36 -25.77
C GLY A 192 46.91 -13.24 -24.76
N GLY A 193 47.21 -12.76 -23.54
CA GLY A 193 48.06 -13.49 -22.57
C GLY A 193 47.40 -13.85 -21.24
N ALA A 194 47.73 -15.01 -20.65
CA ALA A 194 47.19 -15.44 -19.35
C ALA A 194 47.45 -14.43 -18.22
N GLY A 195 48.63 -13.80 -18.20
CA GLY A 195 48.93 -12.73 -17.25
C GLY A 195 48.07 -11.48 -17.43
N GLN A 196 47.72 -11.13 -18.67
CA GLN A 196 46.82 -10.00 -18.97
C GLN A 196 45.38 -10.30 -18.52
N ARG A 197 44.92 -11.55 -18.64
CA ARG A 197 43.56 -11.95 -18.21
C ARG A 197 43.40 -11.90 -16.70
N TRP A 198 44.40 -12.34 -15.93
CA TRP A 198 44.42 -12.20 -14.47
C TRP A 198 44.41 -10.74 -14.03
N ALA A 199 45.27 -9.93 -14.65
CA ALA A 199 45.34 -8.48 -14.42
C ALA A 199 44.00 -7.79 -14.69
N TYR A 200 43.35 -8.12 -15.81
CA TYR A 200 42.05 -7.58 -16.20
C TYR A 200 40.93 -7.97 -15.22
N ALA A 201 40.84 -9.25 -14.87
CA ALA A 201 39.85 -9.74 -13.92
C ALA A 201 40.01 -9.09 -12.54
N ALA A 202 41.25 -8.95 -12.07
CA ALA A 202 41.56 -8.27 -10.81
C ALA A 202 41.17 -6.79 -10.82
N GLU A 203 41.50 -6.07 -11.90
CA GLU A 203 41.16 -4.65 -12.06
C GLU A 203 39.63 -4.43 -12.04
N LYS A 204 38.86 -5.23 -12.79
CA LYS A 204 37.39 -5.08 -12.85
C LYS A 204 36.68 -5.49 -11.56
N VAL A 205 37.11 -6.56 -10.89
CA VAL A 205 36.49 -7.00 -9.62
C VAL A 205 36.81 -6.03 -8.48
N LEU A 206 38.00 -5.44 -8.46
CA LEU A 206 38.41 -4.45 -7.46
C LEU A 206 37.96 -3.02 -7.80
N GLY A 207 37.15 -2.83 -8.85
CA GLY A 207 36.53 -1.56 -9.19
C GLY A 207 37.46 -0.53 -9.84
N GLY A 208 38.51 -0.96 -10.54
CA GLY A 208 39.41 -0.07 -11.30
C GLY A 208 40.48 0.63 -10.47
N ALA A 209 40.70 0.21 -9.22
CA ALA A 209 41.66 0.83 -8.29
C ALA A 209 43.13 0.43 -8.55
N VAL A 210 43.37 -0.52 -9.45
CA VAL A 210 44.72 -1.01 -9.82
C VAL A 210 45.04 -0.51 -11.22
N VAL A 211 46.22 0.10 -11.38
CA VAL A 211 46.78 0.62 -12.64
C VAL A 211 46.46 -0.33 -13.80
N ASP A 212 45.80 0.19 -14.85
CA ASP A 212 45.42 -0.54 -16.07
C ASP A 212 46.65 -1.20 -16.72
N PRO A 213 46.84 -2.54 -16.59
CA PRO A 213 48.00 -3.22 -17.14
C PRO A 213 47.86 -3.51 -18.63
N GLY A 214 46.68 -3.28 -19.21
CA GLY A 214 46.30 -3.73 -20.54
C GLY A 214 46.09 -2.56 -21.50
N ARG A 215 47.18 -2.01 -22.04
CA ARG A 215 47.18 -1.03 -23.14
C ARG A 215 46.18 -1.41 -24.25
N GLY A 216 44.97 -0.87 -24.17
CA GLY A 216 43.95 -0.94 -25.22
C GLY A 216 43.22 -2.29 -25.42
N ALA A 217 43.53 -3.35 -24.65
CA ALA A 217 42.87 -4.65 -24.81
C ALA A 217 41.60 -4.77 -23.96
N ARG A 218 40.48 -5.20 -24.55
CA ARG A 218 39.15 -5.17 -23.91
C ARG A 218 38.46 -6.53 -24.00
N ALA A 219 37.68 -6.86 -22.95
CA ALA A 219 36.69 -7.94 -23.00
C ALA A 219 35.31 -7.36 -23.38
N PRO A 220 34.33 -8.20 -23.78
CA PRO A 220 32.97 -7.73 -24.06
C PRO A 220 32.32 -7.04 -22.84
N GLY A 221 31.49 -6.01 -23.07
CA GLY A 221 30.90 -5.18 -22.01
C GLY A 221 30.06 -5.95 -20.97
N TRP A 222 29.46 -7.09 -21.34
CA TRP A 222 28.76 -7.95 -20.38
C TRP A 222 29.72 -8.63 -19.39
N VAL A 223 30.96 -8.93 -19.79
CA VAL A 223 31.99 -9.48 -18.89
C VAL A 223 32.34 -8.43 -17.85
N ASP A 224 32.56 -7.18 -18.26
CA ASP A 224 32.83 -6.06 -17.36
C ASP A 224 31.70 -5.84 -16.34
N PHE A 225 30.45 -5.96 -16.80
CA PHE A 225 29.28 -5.87 -15.93
C PHE A 225 29.29 -6.97 -14.85
N VAL A 226 29.51 -8.23 -15.24
CA VAL A 226 29.55 -9.38 -14.32
C VAL A 226 30.69 -9.24 -13.31
N LEU A 227 31.89 -8.86 -13.75
CA LEU A 227 33.04 -8.66 -12.87
C LEU A 227 32.80 -7.51 -11.88
N GLY A 228 32.22 -6.40 -12.35
CA GLY A 228 31.80 -5.30 -11.50
C GLY A 228 30.73 -5.71 -10.48
N LEU A 229 29.76 -6.54 -10.88
CA LEU A 229 28.72 -7.07 -10.00
C LEU A 229 29.32 -7.93 -8.88
N LEU A 230 30.25 -8.84 -9.21
CA LEU A 230 30.96 -9.68 -8.23
C LEU A 230 31.72 -8.82 -7.20
N GLY A 231 32.39 -7.76 -7.66
CA GLY A 231 33.04 -6.77 -6.78
C GLY A 231 32.04 -6.06 -5.85
N GLY A 232 30.89 -5.64 -6.39
CA GLY A 232 29.82 -5.01 -5.60
C GLY A 232 29.24 -5.92 -4.54
N LEU A 233 28.96 -7.17 -4.89
CA LEU A 233 28.46 -8.20 -3.96
C LEU A 233 29.47 -8.47 -2.84
N ALA A 234 30.76 -8.53 -3.13
CA ALA A 234 31.81 -8.71 -2.12
C ALA A 234 31.83 -7.56 -1.09
N VAL A 235 31.68 -6.31 -1.54
CA VAL A 235 31.59 -5.12 -0.66
C VAL A 235 30.33 -5.16 0.21
N LEU A 236 29.17 -5.52 -0.36
CA LEU A 236 27.91 -5.64 0.37
C LEU A 236 27.95 -6.76 1.41
N ALA A 237 28.51 -7.93 1.06
CA ALA A 237 28.67 -9.06 1.96
C ALA A 237 29.56 -8.71 3.14
N ALA A 238 30.71 -8.06 2.90
CA ALA A 238 31.60 -7.60 3.97
C ALA A 238 30.92 -6.60 4.92
N LEU A 239 30.13 -5.66 4.38
CA LEU A 239 29.34 -4.71 5.17
C LEU A 239 28.26 -5.41 5.99
N TRP A 240 27.58 -6.41 5.41
CA TRP A 240 26.58 -7.22 6.10
C TRP A 240 27.20 -8.01 7.26
N THR A 241 28.34 -8.68 7.04
CA THR A 241 29.09 -9.41 8.09
C THR A 241 29.47 -8.48 9.24
N HIS A 242 29.95 -7.27 8.94
CA HIS A 242 30.29 -6.28 9.96
C HIS A 242 29.06 -5.83 10.77
N ARG A 243 27.95 -5.53 10.10
CA ARG A 243 26.69 -5.11 10.76
C ARG A 243 26.05 -6.24 11.58
N ARG A 244 26.12 -7.48 11.11
CA ARG A 244 25.64 -8.66 11.84
C ARG A 244 26.40 -8.84 13.16
N ALA A 245 27.73 -8.70 13.13
CA ALA A 245 28.56 -8.75 14.34
C ALA A 245 28.17 -7.64 15.33
N GLN A 246 27.91 -6.41 14.84
CA GLN A 246 27.48 -5.30 15.69
C GLN A 246 26.10 -5.51 16.34
N ARG A 247 25.18 -6.20 15.67
CA ARG A 247 23.85 -6.55 16.24
C ARG A 247 23.98 -7.62 17.33
N ALA A 248 24.85 -8.62 17.12
CA ALA A 248 25.10 -9.67 18.11
C ALA A 248 25.76 -9.14 19.40
N GLU A 249 26.55 -8.07 19.31
CA GLU A 249 27.18 -7.39 20.45
C GLU A 249 26.30 -6.28 21.08
N ALA A 250 25.04 -6.12 20.65
CA ALA A 250 24.12 -5.09 21.14
C ALA A 250 23.05 -5.68 22.08
N THR A 251 23.47 -6.53 23.00
CA THR A 251 22.63 -7.07 24.09
C THR A 251 22.89 -6.32 25.39
N LEU A 252 21.86 -6.12 26.22
CA LEU A 252 21.99 -5.56 27.57
C LEU A 252 22.85 -6.51 28.42
N PRO A 253 23.98 -6.06 28.99
CA PRO A 253 24.75 -6.88 29.92
C PRO A 253 23.91 -7.25 31.15
N GLU A 254 24.08 -8.46 31.69
CA GLU A 254 23.34 -8.95 32.87
C GLU A 254 23.47 -7.99 34.06
N GLU A 255 24.67 -7.47 34.33
CA GLU A 255 24.92 -6.49 35.40
C GLU A 255 24.13 -5.17 35.19
N ASP A 256 24.01 -4.72 33.94
CA ASP A 256 23.25 -3.51 33.63
C ASP A 256 21.73 -3.77 33.71
N GLU A 257 21.27 -4.97 33.33
CA GLU A 257 19.88 -5.39 33.52
C GLU A 257 19.50 -5.39 35.02
N GLU A 258 20.34 -5.98 35.88
CA GLU A 258 20.12 -5.99 37.33
C GLU A 258 20.02 -4.57 37.91
N ARG A 259 20.89 -3.66 37.44
CA ARG A 259 20.87 -2.25 37.84
C ARG A 259 19.60 -1.54 37.39
N VAL A 260 19.16 -1.75 36.14
CA VAL A 260 17.89 -1.20 35.63
C VAL A 260 16.70 -1.74 36.42
N ARG A 261 16.64 -3.06 36.68
CA ARG A 261 15.62 -3.69 37.54
C ARG A 261 15.66 -3.12 38.97
N GLY A 262 16.85 -2.81 39.49
CA GLY A 262 17.04 -2.13 40.77
C GLY A 262 16.46 -0.72 40.81
N LEU A 263 16.62 0.05 39.73
CA LEU A 263 16.00 1.38 39.60
C LEU A 263 14.48 1.29 39.45
N LEU A 264 13.96 0.35 38.67
CA LEU A 264 12.52 0.14 38.50
C LEU A 264 11.82 -0.29 39.80
N ARG A 265 12.48 -1.10 40.64
CA ARG A 265 11.94 -1.46 41.96
C ARG A 265 11.73 -0.26 42.89
N ARG A 266 12.50 0.82 42.71
CA ARG A 266 12.43 2.03 43.56
C ARG A 266 11.64 3.18 42.93
N TYR A 267 11.66 3.29 41.61
CA TYR A 267 11.16 4.45 40.87
C TYR A 267 10.23 4.09 39.69
N GLY A 268 9.92 2.80 39.49
CA GLY A 268 9.18 2.30 38.33
C GLY A 268 7.68 2.61 38.33
N ASP A 269 7.13 3.20 39.39
CA ASP A 269 5.71 3.59 39.46
C ASP A 269 5.39 4.80 38.56
N ARG A 270 6.39 5.57 38.14
CA ARG A 270 6.19 6.85 37.43
C ARG A 270 5.83 6.71 35.96
N ASP A 271 6.31 5.67 35.29
CA ASP A 271 6.11 5.48 33.86
C ASP A 271 5.65 4.04 33.56
N SER A 272 4.47 3.92 32.97
CA SER A 272 3.88 2.64 32.52
C SER A 272 4.75 1.92 31.49
N LEU A 273 5.60 2.62 30.75
CA LEU A 273 6.52 2.02 29.78
C LEU A 273 7.89 1.68 30.39
N GLY A 274 8.15 2.04 31.64
CA GLY A 274 9.46 1.91 32.27
C GLY A 274 9.98 0.47 32.30
N TYR A 275 9.12 -0.53 32.42
CA TYR A 275 9.53 -1.94 32.44
C TYR A 275 10.10 -2.44 31.11
N LEU A 276 9.70 -1.84 29.99
CA LEU A 276 10.22 -2.16 28.66
C LEU A 276 11.72 -1.86 28.54
N ALA A 277 12.27 -1.04 29.44
CA ALA A 277 13.68 -0.76 29.49
C ALA A 277 14.57 -1.96 29.82
N THR A 278 13.98 -3.00 30.41
CA THR A 278 14.69 -4.19 30.84
C THR A 278 14.97 -5.15 29.67
N ARG A 279 14.40 -4.91 28.47
CA ARG A 279 14.60 -5.73 27.29
C ARG A 279 16.09 -5.97 26.98
N ARG A 280 16.43 -7.22 26.67
CA ARG A 280 17.81 -7.62 26.35
C ARG A 280 18.36 -7.03 25.05
N ASP A 281 17.52 -6.52 24.16
CA ASP A 281 17.94 -5.83 22.94
C ASP A 281 18.11 -4.31 23.12
N HIS A 282 18.07 -3.83 24.37
CA HIS A 282 18.38 -2.46 24.75
C HIS A 282 19.78 -2.36 25.37
N LEU A 283 20.28 -1.14 25.43
CA LEU A 283 21.46 -0.72 26.17
C LEU A 283 21.00 0.31 27.22
N ALA A 284 21.78 0.48 28.28
CA ALA A 284 21.49 1.44 29.32
C ALA A 284 22.62 2.47 29.46
N ALA A 285 22.29 3.75 29.28
CA ALA A 285 23.20 4.86 29.55
C ALA A 285 22.95 5.40 30.97
N PHE A 286 23.81 5.03 31.91
CA PHE A 286 23.68 5.45 33.31
C PHE A 286 24.22 6.87 33.54
N SER A 287 23.59 7.59 34.46
CA SER A 287 24.17 8.76 35.11
C SER A 287 25.47 8.38 35.85
N LEU A 288 26.39 9.33 36.02
CA LEU A 288 27.64 9.12 36.76
C LEU A 288 27.42 8.61 38.19
N THR A 289 26.30 8.97 38.81
CA THR A 289 25.92 8.52 40.17
C THR A 289 25.26 7.14 40.18
N GLY A 290 24.91 6.59 39.02
CA GLY A 290 24.17 5.33 38.89
C GLY A 290 22.71 5.40 39.36
N LYS A 291 22.19 6.57 39.74
CA LYS A 291 20.84 6.75 40.27
C LYS A 291 19.75 6.83 39.20
N SER A 292 20.13 7.03 37.94
CA SER A 292 19.24 7.05 36.79
C SER A 292 19.92 6.49 35.54
N ALA A 293 19.13 5.99 34.59
CA ALA A 293 19.57 5.50 33.29
C ALA A 293 18.57 5.84 32.17
N VAL A 294 19.07 6.01 30.94
CA VAL A 294 18.24 6.00 29.72
C VAL A 294 18.42 4.64 29.05
N SER A 295 17.33 3.89 28.89
CA SER A 295 17.32 2.65 28.13
C SER A 295 17.01 2.94 26.67
N TYR A 296 17.83 2.42 25.76
CA TYR A 296 17.73 2.71 24.33
C TYR A 296 18.26 1.57 23.47
N ARG A 297 17.85 1.53 22.21
CA ARG A 297 18.39 0.59 21.21
C ARG A 297 18.88 1.31 19.97
N VAL A 298 19.75 0.66 19.21
CA VAL A 298 20.33 1.25 17.98
C VAL A 298 19.82 0.50 16.76
N ALA A 299 19.09 1.20 15.89
CA ALA A 299 18.61 0.66 14.63
C ALA A 299 18.74 1.70 13.51
N ASN A 300 19.31 1.30 12.36
CA ASN A 300 19.48 2.16 11.17
C ASN A 300 20.10 3.54 11.48
N GLY A 301 21.05 3.58 12.41
CA GLY A 301 21.73 4.81 12.82
C GLY A 301 20.87 5.76 13.65
N VAL A 302 19.78 5.28 14.26
CA VAL A 302 18.98 5.97 15.26
C VAL A 302 19.21 5.27 16.60
N GLY A 303 19.56 6.03 17.64
CA GLY A 303 19.51 5.58 19.03
C GLY A 303 18.12 5.93 19.54
N LEU A 304 17.24 4.93 19.66
CA LEU A 304 15.84 5.11 20.07
C LEU A 304 15.67 4.70 21.53
N ALA A 305 15.37 5.66 22.39
CA ALA A 305 14.92 5.43 23.76
C ALA A 305 13.39 5.24 23.79
N THR A 306 12.90 4.48 24.77
CA THR A 306 11.46 4.21 24.98
C THR A 306 11.05 4.65 26.37
N GLY A 307 10.02 5.49 26.45
CA GLY A 307 9.52 6.03 27.72
C GLY A 307 10.48 7.04 28.36
N ASP A 308 10.30 7.21 29.66
CA ASP A 308 11.05 8.15 30.48
C ASP A 308 12.43 7.62 30.88
N PRO A 309 13.38 8.50 31.26
CA PRO A 309 14.56 8.05 31.98
C PRO A 309 14.15 7.32 33.27
N ILE A 310 14.86 6.24 33.59
CA ILE A 310 14.54 5.37 34.73
C ILE A 310 15.34 5.87 35.92
N GLY A 311 14.75 5.80 37.11
CA GLY A 311 15.43 6.12 38.36
C GLY A 311 15.11 7.53 38.88
N ASP A 312 15.99 8.07 39.71
CA ASP A 312 15.81 9.34 40.41
C ASP A 312 15.70 10.52 39.41
N PRO A 313 14.57 11.27 39.41
CA PRO A 313 14.36 12.42 38.53
C PRO A 313 15.45 13.49 38.60
N GLU A 314 16.06 13.68 39.78
CA GLU A 314 17.17 14.63 39.93
C GLU A 314 18.40 14.21 39.11
N ALA A 315 18.54 12.91 38.83
CA ALA A 315 19.62 12.32 38.06
C ALA A 315 19.27 12.06 36.57
N TRP A 316 18.05 12.38 36.11
CA TRP A 316 17.64 12.18 34.71
C TRP A 316 18.48 12.98 33.73
N ARG A 317 18.72 14.27 34.02
CA ARG A 317 19.50 15.14 33.13
C ARG A 317 20.93 14.61 32.88
N PRO A 318 21.69 14.22 33.91
CA PRO A 318 22.96 13.51 33.73
C PRO A 318 22.85 12.22 32.89
N ALA A 319 21.82 11.39 33.09
CA ALA A 319 21.64 10.16 32.30
C ALA A 319 21.36 10.44 30.82
N VAL A 320 20.48 11.42 30.53
CA VAL A 320 20.19 11.87 29.16
C VAL A 320 21.45 12.46 28.50
N ALA A 321 22.28 13.19 29.25
CA ALA A 321 23.55 13.69 28.74
C ALA A 321 24.51 12.56 28.34
N THR A 322 24.69 11.55 29.21
CA THR A 322 25.51 10.36 28.91
C THR A 322 25.05 9.68 27.62
N TRP A 323 23.74 9.49 27.45
CA TRP A 323 23.17 8.89 26.26
C TRP A 323 23.40 9.73 24.98
N LEU A 324 23.22 11.05 25.06
CA LEU A 324 23.44 11.94 23.93
C LEU A 324 24.91 11.99 23.51
N GLU A 325 25.84 11.93 24.47
CA GLU A 325 27.28 11.81 24.21
C GLU A 325 27.61 10.50 23.48
N GLU A 326 26.95 9.41 23.88
CA GLU A 326 27.12 8.11 23.21
C GLU A 326 26.55 8.13 21.78
N ALA A 327 25.38 8.73 21.59
CA ALA A 327 24.79 8.96 20.28
C ALA A 327 25.72 9.80 19.38
N ASP A 328 26.33 10.87 19.89
CA ASP A 328 27.28 11.67 19.10
C ASP A 328 28.59 10.91 18.81
N ARG A 329 29.12 10.17 19.79
CA ARG A 329 30.34 9.34 19.64
C ARG A 329 30.22 8.37 18.46
N TYR A 330 29.06 7.77 18.26
CA TYR A 330 28.82 6.83 17.17
C TYR A 330 28.08 7.45 15.97
N GLY A 331 27.69 8.71 16.02
CA GLY A 331 26.97 9.40 14.95
C GLY A 331 25.53 8.89 14.74
N TRP A 332 24.86 8.48 15.83
CA TRP A 332 23.45 8.11 15.84
C TRP A 332 22.56 9.35 15.95
N THR A 333 21.38 9.29 15.33
CA THR A 333 20.30 10.25 15.57
C THR A 333 19.61 9.87 16.88
N PRO A 334 19.69 10.67 17.96
CA PRO A 334 18.96 10.37 19.19
C PRO A 334 17.49 10.67 19.01
N ALA A 335 16.64 9.75 19.47
CA ALA A 335 15.20 9.87 19.44
C ALA A 335 14.56 9.15 20.64
N VAL A 336 13.39 9.60 21.05
CA VAL A 336 12.60 9.02 22.14
C VAL A 336 11.17 8.83 21.66
N THR A 337 10.55 7.71 22.01
CA THR A 337 9.12 7.45 21.77
C THR A 337 8.40 7.10 23.07
N GLY A 338 7.18 7.58 23.24
CA GLY A 338 6.33 7.25 24.39
C GLY A 338 6.71 7.93 25.71
N ALA A 339 7.48 9.02 25.69
CA ALA A 339 7.82 9.75 26.91
C ALA A 339 6.57 10.37 27.56
N SER A 340 6.47 10.34 28.88
CA SER A 340 5.49 11.14 29.61
C SER A 340 5.80 12.64 29.46
N GLU A 341 4.92 13.50 29.95
CA GLU A 341 5.20 14.95 30.00
C GLU A 341 6.45 15.29 30.84
N GLU A 342 6.66 14.60 31.96
CA GLU A 342 7.83 14.81 32.84
C GLU A 342 9.13 14.39 32.12
N GLY A 343 9.12 13.20 31.48
CA GLY A 343 10.27 12.72 30.72
C GLY A 343 10.53 13.55 29.46
N ALA A 344 9.48 13.94 28.73
CA ALA A 344 9.58 14.82 27.57
C ALA A 344 10.22 16.17 27.94
N THR A 345 9.85 16.71 29.11
CA THR A 345 10.48 17.92 29.66
C THR A 345 11.97 17.70 29.94
N ALA A 346 12.36 16.55 30.50
CA ALA A 346 13.77 16.24 30.73
C ALA A 346 14.57 16.09 29.42
N TYR A 347 14.00 15.44 28.41
CA TYR A 347 14.60 15.33 27.08
C TYR A 347 14.67 16.68 26.35
N ALA A 348 13.65 17.52 26.49
CA ALA A 348 13.61 18.85 25.91
C ALA A 348 14.68 19.77 26.52
N ARG A 349 14.84 19.74 27.85
CA ARG A 349 15.93 20.44 28.57
C ARG A 349 17.33 19.98 28.15
N ALA A 350 17.47 18.76 27.63
CA ALA A 350 18.71 18.25 27.04
C ALA A 350 18.90 18.62 25.55
N GLY A 351 17.98 19.40 24.97
CA GLY A 351 18.05 19.94 23.62
C GLY A 351 17.39 19.07 22.54
N LEU A 352 16.47 18.17 22.91
CA LEU A 352 15.57 17.52 21.95
C LEU A 352 14.30 18.36 21.76
N THR A 353 13.63 18.20 20.62
CA THR A 353 12.30 18.78 20.39
C THR A 353 11.26 17.74 20.74
N ALA A 354 10.44 18.01 21.75
CA ALA A 354 9.30 17.18 22.12
C ALA A 354 8.09 17.55 21.26
N THR A 355 7.44 16.55 20.69
CA THR A 355 6.19 16.66 19.91
C THR A 355 5.19 15.68 20.47
N PHE A 356 3.94 16.10 20.63
CA PHE A 356 2.86 15.22 21.07
C PHE A 356 2.76 14.00 20.13
N ALA A 357 2.70 12.80 20.71
CA ALA A 357 2.68 11.54 19.99
C ALA A 357 1.33 10.82 20.04
N GLY A 358 0.47 11.19 20.99
CA GLY A 358 -0.83 10.57 21.23
C GLY A 358 -1.06 10.33 22.72
N ASP A 359 -2.26 9.85 23.05
CA ASP A 359 -2.63 9.54 24.43
C ASP A 359 -2.51 8.04 24.71
N GLU A 360 -2.09 7.73 25.93
CA GLU A 360 -2.10 6.40 26.51
C GLU A 360 -3.43 6.17 27.25
N ALA A 361 -4.05 5.01 26.99
CA ALA A 361 -5.28 4.59 27.65
C ALA A 361 -4.96 3.79 28.93
N ILE A 362 -5.37 4.32 30.09
CA ILE A 362 -5.19 3.67 31.39
C ILE A 362 -6.55 3.32 32.00
N LEU A 363 -6.76 2.04 32.30
CA LEU A 363 -7.94 1.55 33.01
C LEU A 363 -7.65 1.47 34.51
N HIS A 364 -8.60 1.89 35.34
CA HIS A 364 -8.50 1.76 36.79
C HIS A 364 -9.48 0.72 37.31
N SER A 365 -9.00 -0.26 38.06
CA SER A 365 -9.82 -1.40 38.51
C SER A 365 -10.97 -0.98 39.43
N GLY A 366 -10.80 0.09 40.23
CA GLY A 366 -11.86 0.65 41.08
C GLY A 366 -12.95 1.42 40.35
N GLU A 367 -12.72 1.85 39.10
CA GLU A 367 -13.67 2.65 38.31
C GLU A 367 -14.27 1.85 37.14
N PHE A 368 -13.61 0.77 36.72
CA PHE A 368 -14.02 -0.04 35.59
C PHE A 368 -15.28 -0.85 35.90
N THR A 369 -16.35 -0.61 35.15
CA THR A 369 -17.59 -1.39 35.22
C THR A 369 -18.14 -1.64 33.83
N LEU A 370 -18.67 -2.84 33.59
CA LEU A 370 -19.44 -3.12 32.38
C LEU A 370 -20.88 -2.57 32.47
N ASP A 371 -21.30 -2.15 33.66
CA ASP A 371 -22.62 -1.60 33.95
C ASP A 371 -22.64 -0.11 33.63
N GLY A 372 -23.06 0.20 32.41
CA GLY A 372 -23.17 1.57 31.94
C GLY A 372 -23.79 1.64 30.56
N ARG A 373 -24.48 2.74 30.25
CA ARG A 373 -25.07 2.98 28.93
C ARG A 373 -24.00 3.02 27.84
N HIS A 374 -22.85 3.63 28.15
CA HIS A 374 -21.72 3.76 27.24
C HIS A 374 -20.91 2.47 27.06
N MET A 375 -20.93 1.55 28.04
CA MET A 375 -20.28 0.24 27.97
C MET A 375 -21.11 -0.82 27.22
N ARG A 376 -22.27 -0.43 26.64
CA ARG A 376 -23.14 -1.34 25.87
C ARG A 376 -22.40 -2.09 24.76
N PRO A 377 -21.53 -1.47 23.93
CA PRO A 377 -20.82 -2.20 22.88
C PRO A 377 -19.88 -3.28 23.44
N VAL A 378 -19.11 -2.94 24.48
CA VAL A 378 -18.19 -3.89 25.17
C VAL A 378 -18.98 -5.02 25.79
N ARG A 379 -20.03 -4.70 26.54
CA ARG A 379 -20.90 -5.70 27.18
C ARG A 379 -21.54 -6.65 26.17
N GLN A 380 -21.92 -6.15 24.99
CA GLN A 380 -22.48 -6.98 23.91
C GLN A 380 -21.43 -7.88 23.24
N ALA A 381 -20.18 -7.42 23.12
CA ALA A 381 -19.07 -8.22 22.62
C ALA A 381 -18.72 -9.34 23.62
N VAL A 382 -18.49 -8.98 24.89
CA VAL A 382 -18.24 -9.91 26.00
C VAL A 382 -19.34 -10.96 26.10
N ALA A 383 -20.61 -10.53 26.18
CA ALA A 383 -21.75 -11.46 26.30
C ALA A 383 -21.96 -12.34 25.06
N ARG A 384 -21.37 -12.01 23.90
CA ARG A 384 -21.42 -12.85 22.71
C ARG A 384 -20.41 -13.98 22.80
N VAL A 385 -19.18 -13.64 23.19
CA VAL A 385 -18.08 -14.57 23.39
C VAL A 385 -18.40 -15.53 24.55
N GLU A 386 -18.94 -15.02 25.66
CA GLU A 386 -19.44 -15.84 26.77
C GLU A 386 -20.55 -16.82 26.31
N ARG A 387 -21.47 -16.40 25.42
CA ARG A 387 -22.51 -17.28 24.86
C ARG A 387 -21.99 -18.31 23.87
N ALA A 388 -20.84 -18.05 23.25
CA ALA A 388 -20.14 -19.01 22.39
C ALA A 388 -19.39 -20.08 23.22
N GLY A 389 -19.38 -19.97 24.54
CA GLY A 389 -18.81 -20.97 25.44
C GLY A 389 -17.35 -20.71 25.83
N TYR A 390 -16.84 -19.51 25.58
CA TYR A 390 -15.45 -19.18 25.88
C TYR A 390 -15.16 -19.18 27.38
N THR A 391 -13.96 -19.59 27.73
CA THR A 391 -13.38 -19.48 29.08
C THR A 391 -12.12 -18.62 29.04
N ALA A 392 -11.74 -18.06 30.19
CA ALA A 392 -10.52 -17.26 30.30
C ALA A 392 -9.64 -17.72 31.47
N SER A 393 -8.33 -17.62 31.27
CA SER A 393 -7.30 -17.84 32.28
C SER A 393 -6.51 -16.56 32.48
N VAL A 394 -6.31 -16.15 33.74
CA VAL A 394 -5.52 -14.96 34.10
C VAL A 394 -4.53 -15.37 35.18
N ARG A 395 -3.23 -15.45 34.83
CA ARG A 395 -2.18 -15.98 35.71
C ARG A 395 -0.92 -15.13 35.65
N ARG A 396 -0.16 -15.10 36.75
CA ARG A 396 1.20 -14.56 36.71
C ARG A 396 2.11 -15.57 36.01
N LEU A 397 3.15 -15.12 35.30
CA LEU A 397 4.06 -16.05 34.64
C LEU A 397 4.75 -17.01 35.62
N SER A 398 4.93 -16.61 36.89
CA SER A 398 5.45 -17.50 37.94
C SER A 398 4.53 -18.69 38.29
N GLU A 399 3.28 -18.65 37.87
CA GLU A 399 2.24 -19.66 38.12
C GLU A 399 2.00 -20.54 36.88
N VAL A 400 2.61 -20.19 35.74
CA VAL A 400 2.45 -20.90 34.46
C VAL A 400 3.66 -21.82 34.24
N PRO A 401 3.45 -23.12 33.98
CA PRO A 401 4.53 -24.04 33.63
C PRO A 401 5.31 -23.59 32.39
N GLU A 402 6.61 -23.90 32.35
CA GLU A 402 7.50 -23.51 31.23
C GLU A 402 6.99 -24.03 29.88
N GLU A 403 6.44 -25.24 29.82
CA GLU A 403 5.85 -25.83 28.62
C GLU A 403 4.66 -25.01 28.09
N GLU A 404 3.80 -24.49 28.97
CA GLU A 404 2.66 -23.64 28.57
C GLU A 404 3.14 -22.26 28.07
N LEU A 405 4.21 -21.72 28.66
CA LEU A 405 4.81 -20.46 28.20
C LEU A 405 5.42 -20.59 26.80
N GLU A 406 6.04 -21.73 26.48
CA GLU A 406 6.55 -22.02 25.14
C GLU A 406 5.43 -22.08 24.10
N VAL A 407 4.29 -22.71 24.46
CA VAL A 407 3.09 -22.77 23.62
C VAL A 407 2.52 -21.37 23.39
N ALA A 408 2.31 -20.58 24.45
CA ALA A 408 1.81 -19.21 24.34
C ALA A 408 2.75 -18.34 23.47
N ALA A 409 4.07 -18.50 23.61
CA ALA A 409 5.06 -17.83 22.77
C ALA A 409 4.97 -18.26 21.30
N ALA A 410 4.68 -19.54 21.02
CA ALA A 410 4.48 -20.05 19.68
C ALA A 410 3.19 -19.51 19.05
N LEU A 411 2.08 -19.45 19.80
CA LEU A 411 0.80 -18.90 19.36
C LEU A 411 0.90 -17.40 19.03
N ILE A 412 1.56 -16.61 19.86
CA ILE A 412 1.83 -15.18 19.55
C ILE A 412 2.56 -15.05 18.21
N ARG A 413 3.58 -15.89 17.97
CA ARG A 413 4.35 -15.86 16.71
C ARG A 413 3.51 -16.26 15.51
N SER A 414 2.65 -17.27 15.64
CA SER A 414 1.81 -17.75 14.53
C SER A 414 0.67 -16.79 14.20
N TRP A 415 0.06 -16.16 15.21
CA TRP A 415 -1.05 -15.21 15.04
C TRP A 415 -0.60 -13.80 14.66
N GLY A 416 0.71 -13.56 14.51
CA GLY A 416 1.24 -12.26 14.14
C GLY A 416 1.05 -11.19 15.22
N GLY A 417 1.14 -11.58 16.50
CA GLY A 417 0.97 -10.68 17.64
C GLY A 417 1.84 -9.44 17.54
N ALA A 418 1.22 -8.26 17.66
CA ALA A 418 1.93 -6.98 17.66
C ALA A 418 2.43 -6.67 19.08
N GLY A 419 3.75 -6.62 19.26
CA GLY A 419 4.38 -6.37 20.56
C GLY A 419 5.78 -6.96 20.66
N ALA A 420 6.49 -6.66 21.74
CA ALA A 420 7.86 -7.11 21.91
C ALA A 420 7.89 -8.52 22.52
N LEU A 421 8.20 -9.54 21.72
CA LEU A 421 8.47 -10.91 22.19
C LEU A 421 9.79 -11.02 23.00
N GLY A 422 10.00 -10.15 23.98
CA GLY A 422 11.25 -10.05 24.72
C GLY A 422 11.29 -10.80 26.05
N ARG A 423 10.13 -11.06 26.68
CA ARG A 423 10.08 -11.44 28.12
C ARG A 423 9.18 -12.62 28.48
N LEU A 424 8.36 -13.13 27.56
CA LEU A 424 7.55 -14.31 27.83
C LEU A 424 8.46 -15.52 28.02
N GLY A 425 8.40 -16.18 29.18
CA GLY A 425 9.30 -17.28 29.54
C GLY A 425 10.62 -16.88 30.20
N ASP A 426 10.88 -15.59 30.46
CA ASP A 426 12.06 -15.17 31.21
C ASP A 426 11.86 -15.45 32.72
N PRO A 427 12.74 -16.26 33.38
CA PRO A 427 12.60 -16.60 34.80
C PRO A 427 12.54 -15.39 35.73
N ASP A 428 13.17 -14.28 35.34
CA ASP A 428 13.21 -13.06 36.14
C ASP A 428 11.94 -12.19 35.99
N ASP A 429 11.02 -12.59 35.11
CA ASP A 429 9.79 -11.86 34.78
C ASP A 429 8.51 -12.55 35.28
N GLY A 430 8.62 -13.37 36.33
CA GLY A 430 7.48 -14.03 36.98
C GLY A 430 6.34 -13.10 37.42
N ARG A 431 6.57 -11.78 37.54
CA ARG A 431 5.54 -10.78 37.85
C ARG A 431 4.67 -10.37 36.66
N CYS A 432 5.09 -10.65 35.43
CA CYS A 432 4.27 -10.44 34.23
C CYS A 432 2.99 -11.28 34.30
N VAL A 433 1.96 -10.88 33.57
CA VAL A 433 0.65 -11.52 33.57
C VAL A 433 0.32 -11.99 32.16
N LEU A 434 -0.15 -13.24 32.07
CA LEU A 434 -0.68 -13.84 30.85
C LEU A 434 -2.20 -13.98 31.02
N VAL A 435 -2.94 -13.55 29.99
CA VAL A 435 -4.40 -13.62 29.93
C VAL A 435 -4.74 -14.39 28.66
N GLU A 436 -5.45 -15.51 28.76
CA GLU A 436 -5.71 -16.43 27.65
C GLU A 436 -7.21 -16.69 27.54
N ALA A 437 -7.72 -16.78 26.32
CA ALA A 437 -9.10 -17.12 26.02
C ALA A 437 -9.12 -18.44 25.25
N TYR A 438 -9.94 -19.38 25.71
CA TYR A 438 -10.20 -20.66 25.07
C TYR A 438 -11.67 -20.72 24.65
N ASP A 439 -11.97 -21.32 23.51
CA ASP A 439 -13.35 -21.54 23.07
C ASP A 439 -14.02 -22.72 23.79
N ALA A 440 -15.19 -23.14 23.30
CA ALA A 440 -15.96 -24.26 23.86
C ALA A 440 -15.29 -25.63 23.66
N ASP A 441 -14.34 -25.74 22.72
CA ASP A 441 -13.58 -26.95 22.41
C ASP A 441 -12.21 -26.96 23.11
N ASP A 442 -11.96 -25.99 24.00
CA ASP A 442 -10.70 -25.79 24.76
C ASP A 442 -9.51 -25.38 23.89
N GLU A 443 -9.77 -24.83 22.69
CA GLU A 443 -8.73 -24.32 21.79
C GLU A 443 -8.44 -22.84 22.07
N PRO A 444 -7.16 -22.41 22.10
CA PRO A 444 -6.80 -21.05 22.40
C PRO A 444 -7.16 -20.12 21.24
N GLN A 445 -7.92 -19.06 21.53
CA GLN A 445 -8.46 -18.12 20.53
C GLN A 445 -7.87 -16.71 20.63
N ALA A 446 -7.45 -16.28 21.82
CA ALA A 446 -6.78 -14.99 22.00
C ALA A 446 -5.94 -14.98 23.26
N LEU A 447 -4.95 -14.08 23.32
CA LEU A 447 -4.11 -13.89 24.49
C LEU A 447 -3.58 -12.45 24.62
N LEU A 448 -3.36 -12.02 25.86
CA LEU A 448 -2.68 -10.78 26.24
C LEU A 448 -1.48 -11.09 27.14
N SER A 449 -0.34 -10.46 26.86
CA SER A 449 0.83 -10.47 27.76
C SER A 449 1.05 -9.06 28.31
N LEU A 450 1.11 -8.95 29.65
CA LEU A 450 1.27 -7.69 30.36
C LEU A 450 2.54 -7.69 31.22
N VAL A 451 3.27 -6.58 31.17
CA VAL A 451 4.46 -6.34 32.00
C VAL A 451 4.11 -5.50 33.24
N PRO A 452 4.86 -5.62 34.34
CA PRO A 452 4.63 -4.79 35.53
C PRO A 452 4.80 -3.30 35.26
N TRP A 453 3.87 -2.49 35.74
CA TRP A 453 4.05 -1.05 35.92
C TRP A 453 4.11 -0.78 37.42
N GLY A 454 5.33 -0.60 37.94
CA GLY A 454 5.50 -0.33 39.36
C GLY A 454 5.08 -1.50 40.27
N ALA A 455 4.58 -1.19 41.46
CA ALA A 455 4.08 -2.18 42.42
C ALA A 455 2.64 -2.65 42.13
N HIS A 456 1.79 -1.75 41.61
CA HIS A 456 0.34 -1.92 41.52
C HIS A 456 -0.26 -1.75 40.12
N GLY A 457 0.58 -1.66 39.08
CA GLY A 457 0.13 -1.49 37.71
C GLY A 457 0.55 -2.63 36.78
N LEU A 458 -0.13 -2.72 35.64
CA LEU A 458 0.25 -3.54 34.49
C LEU A 458 0.25 -2.69 33.21
N SER A 459 1.09 -3.05 32.26
CA SER A 459 1.12 -2.44 30.93
C SER A 459 1.08 -3.51 29.86
N LEU A 460 0.21 -3.34 28.86
CA LEU A 460 0.08 -4.26 27.74
C LEU A 460 1.35 -4.25 26.89
N ASP A 461 2.00 -5.42 26.79
CA ASP A 461 3.17 -5.61 25.94
C ASP A 461 2.78 -6.17 24.58
N VAL A 462 2.00 -7.27 24.59
CA VAL A 462 1.57 -8.00 23.40
C VAL A 462 0.07 -8.33 23.49
N ALA A 463 -0.63 -8.17 22.38
CA ALA A 463 -1.97 -8.73 22.17
C ALA A 463 -1.96 -9.56 20.87
N ALA A 464 -2.54 -10.75 20.92
CA ALA A 464 -2.66 -11.63 19.76
C ALA A 464 -4.00 -12.38 19.79
N SER A 465 -4.55 -12.67 18.62
CA SER A 465 -5.79 -13.45 18.46
C SER A 465 -5.69 -14.34 17.24
N ALA A 466 -6.27 -15.54 17.32
CA ALA A 466 -6.34 -16.46 16.21
C ALA A 466 -7.07 -15.81 15.01
N PRO A 467 -6.70 -16.16 13.75
CA PRO A 467 -7.34 -15.61 12.56
C PRO A 467 -8.85 -15.85 12.48
N ASP A 468 -9.34 -16.89 13.14
CA ASP A 468 -10.71 -17.36 13.21
C ASP A 468 -11.40 -17.08 14.56
N ALA A 469 -10.75 -16.34 15.47
CA ALA A 469 -11.32 -15.97 16.75
C ALA A 469 -12.64 -15.19 16.62
N ASP A 470 -13.59 -15.46 17.52
CA ASP A 470 -14.88 -14.79 17.47
C ASP A 470 -14.75 -13.27 17.68
N PRO A 471 -15.54 -12.45 16.95
CA PRO A 471 -15.56 -11.01 17.16
C PRO A 471 -15.91 -10.65 18.61
N GLY A 472 -14.96 -10.04 19.31
CA GLY A 472 -15.07 -9.68 20.73
C GLY A 472 -14.12 -10.42 21.67
N ALA A 473 -13.30 -11.36 21.17
CA ALA A 473 -12.40 -12.17 22.01
C ALA A 473 -11.41 -11.32 22.84
N VAL A 474 -10.91 -10.20 22.28
CA VAL A 474 -10.02 -9.32 23.04
C VAL A 474 -10.79 -8.46 24.06
N GLU A 475 -12.00 -8.00 23.74
CA GLU A 475 -12.87 -7.33 24.72
C GLU A 475 -13.19 -8.22 25.91
N PHE A 476 -13.41 -9.51 25.64
CA PHE A 476 -13.57 -10.54 26.66
C PHE A 476 -12.31 -10.64 27.54
N LEU A 477 -11.12 -10.75 26.95
CA LEU A 477 -9.87 -10.80 27.72
C LEU A 477 -9.59 -9.55 28.56
N VAL A 478 -9.86 -8.36 28.03
CA VAL A 478 -9.71 -7.11 28.81
C VAL A 478 -10.72 -7.08 29.96
N ALA A 479 -11.96 -7.50 29.74
CA ALA A 479 -12.97 -7.58 30.81
C ALA A 479 -12.56 -8.58 31.90
N GLU A 480 -12.06 -9.76 31.53
CA GLU A 480 -11.58 -10.78 32.45
C GLU A 480 -10.34 -10.34 33.24
N LEU A 481 -9.39 -9.67 32.58
CA LEU A 481 -8.25 -9.06 33.25
C LEU A 481 -8.71 -8.04 34.31
N MET A 482 -9.67 -7.17 33.97
CA MET A 482 -10.17 -6.18 34.92
C MET A 482 -10.98 -6.80 36.06
N ARG A 483 -11.70 -7.92 35.82
CA ARG A 483 -12.36 -8.73 36.86
C ARG A 483 -11.34 -9.36 37.82
N ALA A 484 -10.20 -9.82 37.30
CA ALA A 484 -9.11 -10.42 38.08
C ALA A 484 -8.15 -9.40 38.72
N ALA A 485 -8.17 -8.12 38.30
CA ALA A 485 -7.23 -7.10 38.79
C ALA A 485 -7.16 -6.98 40.33
N PRO A 486 -8.28 -7.04 41.10
CA PRO A 486 -8.23 -6.99 42.56
C PRO A 486 -7.50 -8.19 43.19
N SER A 487 -7.66 -9.41 42.66
CA SER A 487 -6.97 -10.60 43.18
C SER A 487 -5.46 -10.54 42.88
N LEU A 488 -5.08 -9.92 41.76
CA LEU A 488 -3.70 -9.66 41.39
C LEU A 488 -3.07 -8.46 42.15
N ARG A 489 -3.85 -7.70 42.94
CA ARG A 489 -3.44 -6.43 43.58
C ARG A 489 -2.99 -5.37 42.56
N VAL A 490 -3.74 -5.28 41.46
CA VAL A 490 -3.51 -4.33 40.36
C VAL A 490 -4.61 -3.26 40.38
N ASP A 491 -4.18 -2.01 40.46
CA ASP A 491 -5.06 -0.83 40.50
C ASP A 491 -5.20 -0.17 39.12
N SER A 492 -4.17 -0.28 38.27
CA SER A 492 -4.13 0.39 36.96
C SER A 492 -3.59 -0.54 35.86
N VAL A 493 -4.22 -0.52 34.69
CA VAL A 493 -3.80 -1.27 33.51
C VAL A 493 -3.65 -0.32 32.32
N SER A 494 -2.44 -0.15 31.83
CA SER A 494 -2.19 0.55 30.56
C SER A 494 -2.44 -0.38 29.38
N LEU A 495 -3.21 0.09 28.40
CA LEU A 495 -3.39 -0.56 27.10
C LEU A 495 -2.42 -0.01 26.02
N GLY A 496 -1.45 0.82 26.44
CA GLY A 496 -0.41 1.42 25.59
C GLY A 496 -0.83 2.70 24.85
N VAL A 497 0.16 3.35 24.24
CA VAL A 497 0.00 4.61 23.48
C VAL A 497 -0.51 4.31 22.07
N GLY A 498 -1.72 4.76 21.73
CA GLY A 498 -2.30 4.59 20.39
C GLY A 498 -2.45 3.13 19.90
N ARG A 499 -2.14 2.13 20.74
CA ARG A 499 -2.11 0.69 20.37
C ARG A 499 -3.48 0.05 20.28
N TYR A 500 -4.48 0.64 20.95
CA TYR A 500 -5.88 0.21 20.87
C TYR A 500 -6.75 1.43 20.50
N PRO A 501 -7.05 1.67 19.20
CA PRO A 501 -8.08 2.63 18.78
C PRO A 501 -9.42 2.37 19.47
N GLU A 502 -9.61 1.09 19.74
CA GLU A 502 -10.71 0.50 20.43
C GLU A 502 -10.70 0.78 21.93
N ALA A 503 -9.58 1.17 22.57
CA ALA A 503 -9.50 1.37 24.01
C ALA A 503 -10.50 2.42 24.52
N ALA A 504 -10.88 3.39 23.68
CA ALA A 504 -11.89 4.40 24.00
C ALA A 504 -13.22 3.78 24.48
N ARG A 505 -13.56 2.58 24.03
CA ARG A 505 -14.78 1.87 24.43
C ARG A 505 -14.79 1.42 25.89
N TYR A 506 -13.62 1.36 26.53
CA TYR A 506 -13.43 0.94 27.92
C TYR A 506 -13.44 2.12 28.91
N GLN A 507 -13.68 3.35 28.44
CA GLN A 507 -13.63 4.58 29.24
C GLN A 507 -12.31 4.76 30.04
N PRO A 508 -11.15 4.69 29.38
CA PRO A 508 -9.87 4.88 30.06
C PRO A 508 -9.68 6.33 30.49
N ARG A 509 -8.79 6.54 31.46
CA ARG A 509 -8.14 7.84 31.64
C ARG A 509 -7.03 7.99 30.61
N TRP A 510 -7.07 9.08 29.87
CA TRP A 510 -6.10 9.41 28.83
C TRP A 510 -4.93 10.17 29.43
N THR A 511 -3.70 9.71 29.15
CA THR A 511 -2.45 10.36 29.58
C THR A 511 -1.60 10.72 28.37
N PRO A 512 -1.19 11.98 28.18
CA PRO A 512 -0.47 12.41 27.00
C PRO A 512 0.94 11.82 26.94
N ARG A 513 1.37 11.44 25.74
CA ARG A 513 2.71 10.91 25.45
C ARG A 513 3.37 11.67 24.32
N TYR A 514 4.70 11.74 24.35
CA TYR A 514 5.50 12.58 23.47
C TYR A 514 6.61 11.78 22.76
N THR A 515 6.92 12.22 21.54
CA THR A 515 8.09 11.82 20.78
C THR A 515 9.12 12.93 20.87
N CYS A 516 10.37 12.61 21.22
CA CYS A 516 11.45 13.60 21.31
C CYS A 516 12.51 13.34 20.26
N VAL A 517 12.83 14.31 19.40
CA VAL A 517 13.82 14.15 18.31
C VAL A 517 14.88 15.24 18.34
N ALA A 518 16.06 14.94 17.79
CA ALA A 518 17.13 15.94 17.68
C ALA A 518 16.78 17.10 16.74
N LYS A 519 16.01 16.83 15.68
CA LYS A 519 15.54 17.81 14.69
C LYS A 519 14.14 17.43 14.21
N PRO A 520 13.24 18.39 13.96
CA PRO A 520 11.91 18.10 13.42
C PRO A 520 11.93 17.28 12.11
N GLY A 521 12.91 17.50 11.24
CA GLY A 521 13.05 16.73 9.99
C GLY A 521 13.45 15.25 10.17
N ASP A 522 13.87 14.83 11.38
CA ASP A 522 14.19 13.44 11.68
C ASP A 522 12.95 12.61 12.05
N VAL A 523 11.79 13.25 12.30
CA VAL A 523 10.53 12.60 12.71
C VAL A 523 10.13 11.44 11.76
N PRO A 524 10.10 11.59 10.41
CA PRO A 524 9.75 10.48 9.52
C PRO A 524 10.75 9.31 9.55
N LYS A 525 12.03 9.60 9.80
CA LYS A 525 13.07 8.57 9.97
C LYS A 525 12.87 7.81 11.28
N VAL A 526 12.55 8.52 12.35
CA VAL A 526 12.31 7.97 13.68
C VAL A 526 11.05 7.12 13.70
N HIS A 527 9.93 7.58 13.11
CA HIS A 527 8.72 6.76 13.01
C HIS A 527 8.92 5.48 12.20
N ARG A 528 9.66 5.53 11.08
CA ARG A 528 10.01 4.31 10.32
C ARG A 528 10.81 3.31 11.16
N VAL A 529 11.75 3.81 11.97
CA VAL A 529 12.51 2.95 12.87
C VAL A 529 11.61 2.44 14.00
N ALA A 530 10.84 3.29 14.67
CA ALA A 530 9.91 2.89 15.72
C ALA A 530 8.87 1.86 15.25
N ALA A 531 8.33 2.00 14.02
CA ALA A 531 7.38 1.05 13.43
C ALA A 531 8.03 -0.32 13.14
N ALA A 532 9.27 -0.33 12.62
CA ALA A 532 10.03 -1.56 12.39
C ALA A 532 10.47 -2.27 13.69
N LEU A 533 10.23 -1.65 14.86
CA LEU A 533 10.57 -2.16 16.18
C LEU A 533 9.38 -2.74 16.95
N VAL A 534 8.16 -2.55 16.42
CA VAL A 534 6.92 -3.17 16.91
C VAL A 534 6.73 -4.58 16.32
N VAL A 535 7.41 -4.87 15.20
CA VAL A 535 7.46 -6.20 14.59
C VAL A 535 8.73 -6.89 15.11
N PRO A 536 8.64 -8.06 15.78
CA PRO A 536 9.83 -8.79 16.17
C PRO A 536 10.66 -9.13 14.92
N PRO A 537 12.00 -9.03 14.97
CA PRO A 537 12.81 -9.59 13.90
C PRO A 537 12.57 -11.11 13.91
N VAL A 538 12.07 -11.65 12.80
CA VAL A 538 12.05 -13.09 12.58
C VAL A 538 13.48 -13.59 12.73
N ALA A 539 13.76 -14.32 13.79
CA ALA A 539 15.05 -14.97 13.99
C ALA A 539 15.19 -16.05 12.93
N GLY A 540 15.79 -15.69 11.79
CA GLY A 540 15.95 -16.56 10.63
C GLY A 540 16.15 -15.84 9.30
N ALA A 541 15.67 -14.60 9.15
CA ALA A 541 15.72 -13.92 7.85
C ALA A 541 17.00 -13.09 7.65
N SER A 542 17.93 -13.60 6.85
CA SER A 542 18.89 -12.76 6.11
C SER A 542 18.13 -11.85 5.13
N PRO A 543 18.54 -10.59 4.90
CA PRO A 543 17.96 -9.76 3.86
C PRO A 543 18.65 -10.11 2.53
N ALA A 544 18.24 -11.22 1.95
CA ALA A 544 18.35 -11.48 0.52
C ALA A 544 16.94 -11.91 0.10
N VAL A 545 16.42 -11.24 -0.93
CA VAL A 545 15.19 -11.69 -1.58
C VAL A 545 15.60 -12.94 -2.36
N ASP A 546 15.55 -14.08 -1.70
CA ASP A 546 15.43 -15.37 -2.35
C ASP A 546 13.99 -15.82 -2.07
N VAL A 547 13.20 -15.82 -3.14
CA VAL A 547 11.88 -16.45 -3.15
C VAL A 547 12.16 -17.95 -3.15
N GLU A 548 12.43 -18.51 -1.97
CA GLU A 548 12.24 -19.94 -1.72
C GLU A 548 10.87 -20.08 -1.06
N GLU A 549 9.90 -20.48 -1.89
CA GLU A 549 8.70 -21.16 -1.43
C GLU A 549 9.16 -22.40 -0.66
N ASP A 550 8.93 -22.46 0.65
CA ASP A 550 8.83 -23.75 1.31
C ASP A 550 7.74 -23.74 2.37
N ALA A 551 6.68 -24.46 2.00
CA ALA A 551 5.85 -25.33 2.83
C ALA A 551 5.64 -24.88 4.27
N ALA A 552 4.56 -24.10 4.47
CA ALA A 552 3.77 -24.26 5.67
C ALA A 552 3.39 -25.74 5.79
N THR A 553 3.88 -26.42 6.83
CA THR A 553 3.25 -27.64 7.36
C THR A 553 1.88 -27.22 7.88
N ALA A 554 0.94 -27.11 6.96
CA ALA A 554 -0.47 -27.20 7.25
C ALA A 554 -0.68 -28.59 7.87
N THR A 555 -1.27 -28.61 9.05
CA THR A 555 -2.01 -29.79 9.50
C THR A 555 -2.96 -30.20 8.38
N ASP A 556 -2.92 -31.47 8.00
CA ASP A 556 -3.69 -32.13 6.93
C ASP A 556 -5.21 -32.12 7.20
N ASP A 557 -5.81 -30.94 7.30
CA ASP A 557 -7.21 -30.77 6.90
C ASP A 557 -7.22 -30.56 5.39
N GLU A 558 -7.05 -31.66 4.64
CA GLU A 558 -7.34 -31.65 3.22
C GLU A 558 -8.77 -31.12 3.04
N PRO A 559 -9.00 -29.98 2.36
CA PRO A 559 -10.35 -29.57 2.02
C PRO A 559 -10.97 -30.73 1.25
N ASP A 560 -12.18 -31.19 1.63
CA ASP A 560 -12.87 -32.30 0.96
C ASP A 560 -12.96 -32.05 -0.55
N ARG A 561 -11.97 -32.57 -1.28
CA ARG A 561 -11.78 -32.38 -2.71
C ARG A 561 -12.69 -33.35 -3.43
N CYS A 562 -13.44 -32.88 -4.42
CA CYS A 562 -14.22 -33.80 -5.25
C CYS A 562 -13.30 -34.82 -5.94
N GLU A 563 -13.83 -36.00 -6.25
CA GLU A 563 -13.11 -37.09 -6.90
C GLU A 563 -12.32 -36.63 -8.14
N GLN A 564 -12.93 -35.79 -8.97
CA GLN A 564 -12.26 -35.23 -10.15
C GLN A 564 -11.03 -34.39 -9.81
N ALA A 565 -11.03 -33.64 -8.70
CA ALA A 565 -9.86 -32.88 -8.29
C ALA A 565 -8.73 -33.80 -7.82
N ARG A 566 -9.05 -34.88 -7.10
CA ARG A 566 -8.07 -35.90 -6.70
C ARG A 566 -7.41 -36.58 -7.91
N ILE A 567 -8.21 -36.97 -8.91
CA ILE A 567 -7.70 -37.58 -10.16
C ILE A 567 -6.76 -36.63 -10.90
N ARG A 568 -7.12 -35.33 -11.00
CA ARG A 568 -6.30 -34.34 -11.71
C ARG A 568 -5.00 -34.00 -10.99
N LEU A 569 -4.99 -34.07 -9.66
CA LEU A 569 -3.76 -34.00 -8.86
C LEU A 569 -2.84 -35.19 -9.14
N GLY A 570 -3.37 -36.41 -9.17
CA GLY A 570 -2.58 -37.59 -9.53
C GLY A 570 -2.06 -37.56 -10.99
N LYS A 571 -2.75 -36.86 -11.92
CA LYS A 571 -2.20 -36.57 -13.26
C LYS A 571 -1.05 -35.56 -13.20
N ARG A 572 -1.17 -34.50 -12.40
CA ARG A 572 -0.12 -33.50 -12.18
C ARG A 572 1.14 -34.16 -11.62
N GLU A 573 1.00 -34.99 -10.59
CA GLU A 573 2.13 -35.69 -9.95
C GLU A 573 2.88 -36.58 -10.94
N ARG A 574 2.15 -37.41 -11.71
CA ARG A 574 2.76 -38.23 -12.76
C ARG A 574 3.51 -37.42 -13.83
N LEU A 575 3.02 -36.23 -14.17
CA LEU A 575 3.73 -35.35 -15.11
C LEU A 575 5.06 -34.87 -14.53
N ILE A 576 5.08 -34.50 -13.24
CA ILE A 576 6.30 -34.08 -12.52
C ILE A 576 7.30 -35.23 -12.42
N GLU A 577 6.83 -36.42 -12.06
CA GLU A 577 7.66 -37.64 -11.98
C GLU A 577 8.28 -38.01 -13.33
N ALA A 578 7.57 -37.74 -14.42
CA ALA A 578 8.08 -37.91 -15.79
C ALA A 578 9.04 -36.79 -16.24
N GLY A 579 9.37 -35.83 -15.37
CA GLY A 579 10.25 -34.69 -15.66
C GLY A 579 9.58 -33.53 -16.42
N GLY A 580 8.25 -33.53 -16.53
CA GLY A 580 7.48 -32.46 -17.13
C GLY A 580 7.10 -31.38 -16.12
N ASP A 581 7.00 -30.13 -16.59
CA ASP A 581 6.52 -29.01 -15.79
C ASP A 581 5.02 -28.76 -16.06
N PRO A 582 4.11 -28.98 -15.09
CA PRO A 582 2.69 -28.68 -15.25
C PRO A 582 2.35 -27.17 -15.28
N TYR A 583 3.31 -26.30 -14.92
CA TYR A 583 3.17 -24.86 -14.78
C TYR A 583 4.40 -24.10 -15.31
N PRO A 584 4.77 -24.28 -16.59
CA PRO A 584 5.95 -23.64 -17.16
C PRO A 584 5.86 -22.11 -17.14
N ALA A 585 7.02 -21.45 -17.04
CA ALA A 585 7.11 -19.99 -17.01
C ALA A 585 6.59 -19.30 -18.29
N GLY A 586 6.52 -20.00 -19.42
CA GLY A 586 6.00 -19.44 -20.65
C GLY A 586 5.85 -20.43 -21.80
N PHE A 587 5.21 -19.96 -22.88
CA PHE A 587 5.06 -20.67 -24.15
C PHE A 587 5.23 -19.67 -25.31
N PRO A 588 6.05 -19.98 -26.34
CA PRO A 588 6.33 -19.07 -27.44
C PRO A 588 5.17 -18.99 -28.45
N ARG A 589 4.10 -18.29 -28.06
CA ARG A 589 2.90 -18.05 -28.89
C ARG A 589 3.21 -17.06 -30.03
N THR A 590 2.84 -17.41 -31.26
CA THR A 590 2.96 -16.53 -32.45
C THR A 590 1.67 -15.77 -32.73
N ASP A 591 0.52 -16.37 -32.48
CA ASP A 591 -0.80 -15.85 -32.86
C ASP A 591 -1.83 -16.01 -31.74
N ASN A 592 -2.84 -15.15 -31.72
CA ASN A 592 -4.08 -15.38 -30.97
C ASN A 592 -5.09 -16.15 -31.83
N THR A 593 -6.09 -16.76 -31.20
CA THR A 593 -7.03 -17.66 -31.89
C THR A 593 -7.80 -16.96 -33.02
N VAL A 594 -8.28 -15.73 -32.80
CA VAL A 594 -9.05 -14.98 -33.81
C VAL A 594 -8.18 -14.50 -34.98
N ALA A 595 -6.92 -14.15 -34.74
CA ALA A 595 -6.00 -13.74 -35.80
C ALA A 595 -5.77 -14.85 -36.83
N VAL A 596 -5.65 -16.11 -36.37
CA VAL A 596 -5.59 -17.28 -37.25
C VAL A 596 -6.89 -17.42 -38.03
N THR A 597 -8.04 -17.28 -37.36
CA THR A 597 -9.35 -17.38 -38.02
C THR A 597 -9.54 -16.34 -39.12
N ILE A 598 -9.19 -15.08 -38.87
CA ILE A 598 -9.35 -13.98 -39.85
C ILE A 598 -8.40 -14.18 -41.06
N ARG A 599 -7.15 -14.58 -40.82
CA ARG A 599 -6.16 -14.76 -41.91
C ARG A 599 -6.54 -15.88 -42.87
N HIS A 600 -7.30 -16.87 -42.40
CA HIS A 600 -7.61 -18.09 -43.12
C HIS A 600 -9.12 -18.29 -43.34
N GLU A 601 -9.88 -17.20 -43.31
CA GLU A 601 -11.31 -17.22 -43.57
C GLU A 601 -11.59 -17.71 -45.01
N GLY A 602 -12.57 -18.61 -45.17
CA GLY A 602 -13.00 -19.10 -46.49
C GLY A 602 -12.17 -20.24 -47.09
N LEU A 603 -11.25 -20.86 -46.35
CA LEU A 603 -10.55 -22.06 -46.83
C LEU A 603 -11.53 -23.22 -47.13
N PRO A 604 -11.36 -23.95 -48.26
CA PRO A 604 -12.20 -25.12 -48.56
C PRO A 604 -12.04 -26.22 -47.51
N PRO A 605 -13.01 -27.14 -47.34
CA PRO A 605 -12.84 -28.33 -46.51
C PRO A 605 -11.65 -29.20 -46.93
N ASP A 606 -11.03 -29.89 -45.95
CA ASP A 606 -9.89 -30.81 -46.16
C ASP A 606 -8.64 -30.16 -46.78
N THR A 607 -8.38 -28.90 -46.42
CA THR A 607 -7.26 -28.10 -46.94
C THR A 607 -6.09 -28.07 -45.96
N ARG A 608 -4.88 -28.24 -46.50
CA ARG A 608 -3.59 -28.04 -45.80
C ARG A 608 -2.91 -26.81 -46.37
N THR A 609 -2.55 -25.85 -45.51
CA THR A 609 -2.00 -24.56 -45.95
C THR A 609 -0.48 -24.57 -46.04
N GLY A 610 0.20 -25.46 -45.32
CA GLY A 610 1.64 -25.41 -45.08
C GLY A 610 2.10 -24.30 -44.12
N GLU A 611 1.19 -23.44 -43.64
CA GLU A 611 1.51 -22.38 -42.69
C GLU A 611 1.46 -22.90 -41.25
N THR A 612 2.49 -22.62 -40.47
CA THR A 612 2.57 -23.00 -39.06
C THR A 612 2.11 -21.87 -38.15
N ALA A 613 1.31 -22.20 -37.14
CA ALA A 613 0.94 -21.29 -36.06
C ALA A 613 1.24 -21.91 -34.69
N ALA A 614 1.63 -21.08 -33.72
CA ALA A 614 1.74 -21.44 -32.31
C ALA A 614 0.69 -20.66 -31.50
N VAL A 615 -0.34 -21.37 -31.05
CA VAL A 615 -1.49 -20.82 -30.31
C VAL A 615 -1.50 -21.36 -28.88
N ALA A 616 -2.03 -20.58 -27.94
CA ALA A 616 -2.16 -21.02 -26.55
C ALA A 616 -3.46 -20.50 -25.93
N GLY A 617 -4.09 -21.32 -25.10
CA GLY A 617 -5.35 -20.97 -24.44
C GLY A 617 -5.89 -22.10 -23.57
N ARG A 618 -7.13 -21.91 -23.10
CA ARG A 618 -7.84 -22.86 -22.24
C ARG A 618 -8.67 -23.84 -23.06
N ILE A 619 -8.64 -25.11 -22.70
CA ILE A 619 -9.52 -26.12 -23.28
C ILE A 619 -10.93 -25.97 -22.72
N VAL A 620 -11.89 -25.63 -23.58
CA VAL A 620 -13.32 -25.47 -23.21
C VAL A 620 -14.23 -26.56 -23.77
N LEU A 621 -13.71 -27.38 -24.69
CA LEU A 621 -14.35 -28.57 -25.24
C LEU A 621 -13.29 -29.56 -25.69
N MET A 622 -13.53 -30.84 -25.47
CA MET A 622 -12.68 -31.93 -25.94
C MET A 622 -13.58 -33.05 -26.47
N ARG A 623 -13.27 -33.57 -27.67
CA ARG A 623 -13.99 -34.64 -28.37
C ARG A 623 -12.99 -35.70 -28.81
N ASP A 624 -13.08 -36.89 -28.22
CA ASP A 624 -12.18 -37.99 -28.49
C ASP A 624 -12.82 -39.00 -29.46
N HIS A 625 -12.12 -39.33 -30.55
CA HIS A 625 -12.53 -40.30 -31.56
C HIS A 625 -11.53 -41.47 -31.71
N GLY A 626 -10.71 -41.75 -30.70
CA GLY A 626 -9.77 -42.89 -30.67
C GLY A 626 -8.48 -42.67 -31.46
N GLY A 627 -8.56 -42.38 -32.76
CA GLY A 627 -7.37 -42.05 -33.56
C GLY A 627 -7.00 -40.55 -33.58
N VAL A 628 -7.92 -39.70 -33.13
CA VAL A 628 -7.77 -38.24 -33.17
C VAL A 628 -8.59 -37.61 -32.04
N CYS A 629 -8.09 -36.54 -31.46
CA CYS A 629 -8.78 -35.70 -30.49
C CYS A 629 -8.99 -34.30 -31.07
N PHE A 630 -10.23 -33.81 -31.02
CA PHE A 630 -10.57 -32.44 -31.40
C PHE A 630 -10.84 -31.61 -30.14
N VAL A 631 -10.19 -30.47 -30.05
CA VAL A 631 -10.19 -29.62 -28.87
C VAL A 631 -10.58 -28.22 -29.28
N THR A 632 -11.47 -27.57 -28.53
CA THR A 632 -11.71 -26.14 -28.70
C THR A 632 -10.82 -25.39 -27.70
N LEU A 633 -9.84 -24.69 -28.24
CA LEU A 633 -8.92 -23.84 -27.49
C LEU A 633 -9.48 -22.42 -27.46
N ARG A 634 -9.62 -21.85 -26.27
CA ARG A 634 -10.11 -20.49 -26.06
C ARG A 634 -9.03 -19.62 -25.48
N ASP A 635 -8.74 -18.50 -26.13
CA ASP A 635 -7.96 -17.41 -25.54
C ASP A 635 -8.86 -16.18 -25.27
N TRP A 636 -8.25 -15.02 -25.00
CA TRP A 636 -9.00 -13.78 -24.77
C TRP A 636 -9.78 -13.30 -26.00
N THR A 637 -9.29 -13.58 -27.19
CA THR A 637 -9.86 -13.12 -28.46
C THR A 637 -11.03 -13.99 -28.89
N GLY A 638 -10.92 -15.31 -28.76
CA GLY A 638 -11.99 -16.23 -29.14
C GLY A 638 -11.60 -17.70 -29.12
N ASP A 639 -12.35 -18.49 -29.89
CA ASP A 639 -12.22 -19.94 -29.96
C ASP A 639 -11.55 -20.37 -31.28
N LEU A 640 -10.71 -21.40 -31.22
CA LEU A 640 -10.11 -22.06 -32.37
C LEU A 640 -10.05 -23.56 -32.13
N GLN A 641 -10.31 -24.36 -33.15
CA GLN A 641 -10.17 -25.81 -33.06
C GLN A 641 -8.68 -26.21 -33.12
N VAL A 642 -8.31 -27.18 -32.31
CA VAL A 642 -7.03 -27.89 -32.40
C VAL A 642 -7.34 -29.36 -32.70
N MET A 643 -6.59 -29.93 -33.64
CA MET A 643 -6.65 -31.35 -33.99
C MET A 643 -5.36 -32.04 -33.52
N VAL A 644 -5.49 -33.02 -32.64
CA VAL A 644 -4.38 -33.83 -32.11
C VAL A 644 -4.57 -35.25 -32.63
N ASP A 645 -3.78 -35.65 -33.62
CA ASP A 645 -3.78 -37.00 -34.21
C ASP A 645 -2.46 -37.75 -33.98
N GLU A 646 -1.40 -37.02 -33.66
CA GLU A 646 -0.12 -37.56 -33.16
C GLU A 646 -0.08 -37.42 -31.62
N ASP A 647 0.59 -38.36 -30.92
CA ASP A 647 0.70 -38.42 -29.45
C ASP A 647 -0.63 -38.43 -28.66
N VAL A 648 -1.72 -38.93 -29.27
CA VAL A 648 -3.07 -38.87 -28.68
C VAL A 648 -3.17 -39.61 -27.33
N GLU A 649 -2.43 -40.70 -27.12
CA GLU A 649 -2.39 -41.40 -25.82
C GLU A 649 -1.73 -40.57 -24.71
N ALA A 650 -0.63 -39.87 -25.03
CA ALA A 650 0.02 -38.96 -24.09
C ALA A 650 -0.90 -37.77 -23.77
N TRP A 651 -1.59 -37.24 -24.78
CA TRP A 651 -2.60 -36.20 -24.62
C TRP A 651 -3.74 -36.65 -23.68
N ARG A 652 -4.35 -37.82 -23.94
CA ARG A 652 -5.47 -38.37 -23.13
C ARG A 652 -5.11 -38.59 -21.67
N SER A 653 -3.92 -39.13 -21.43
CA SER A 653 -3.47 -39.45 -20.06
C SER A 653 -3.13 -38.20 -19.25
N THR A 654 -2.77 -37.10 -19.92
CA THR A 654 -2.24 -35.88 -19.26
C THR A 654 -3.24 -34.72 -19.22
N VAL A 655 -4.01 -34.49 -20.27
CA VAL A 655 -4.81 -33.26 -20.47
C VAL A 655 -6.28 -33.46 -20.09
N ASP A 656 -6.90 -32.43 -19.52
CA ASP A 656 -8.31 -32.38 -19.13
C ASP A 656 -9.00 -31.09 -19.60
N ILE A 657 -10.33 -31.10 -19.66
CA ILE A 657 -11.12 -29.87 -19.89
C ILE A 657 -10.83 -28.87 -18.76
N GLY A 658 -10.54 -27.64 -19.15
CA GLY A 658 -10.14 -26.54 -18.28
C GLY A 658 -8.64 -26.30 -18.23
N ASP A 659 -7.80 -27.24 -18.67
CA ASP A 659 -6.35 -27.02 -18.74
C ASP A 659 -6.01 -25.90 -19.72
N HIS A 660 -4.92 -25.18 -19.46
CA HIS A 660 -4.28 -24.34 -20.47
C HIS A 660 -3.20 -25.13 -21.19
N VAL A 661 -3.17 -25.01 -22.52
CA VAL A 661 -2.23 -25.70 -23.39
C VAL A 661 -1.70 -24.72 -24.43
N GLY A 662 -0.43 -24.88 -24.79
CA GLY A 662 0.18 -24.33 -25.98
C GLY A 662 0.29 -25.40 -27.06
N VAL A 663 -0.03 -25.05 -28.30
CA VAL A 663 -0.02 -25.96 -29.45
C VAL A 663 0.68 -25.27 -30.60
N ARG A 664 1.64 -25.96 -31.20
CA ARG A 664 2.32 -25.57 -32.43
C ARG A 664 2.00 -26.58 -33.52
N GLY A 665 1.65 -26.09 -34.70
CA GLY A 665 1.52 -26.93 -35.88
C GLY A 665 0.85 -26.22 -37.05
N GLU A 666 0.44 -26.99 -38.04
CA GLU A 666 -0.05 -26.48 -39.32
C GLU A 666 -1.51 -25.98 -39.22
N VAL A 667 -1.80 -24.85 -39.86
CA VAL A 667 -3.19 -24.40 -40.06
C VAL A 667 -3.84 -25.21 -41.18
N VAL A 668 -4.96 -25.85 -40.87
CA VAL A 668 -5.69 -26.74 -41.77
C VAL A 668 -7.20 -26.53 -41.65
N THR A 669 -7.99 -27.10 -42.55
CA THR A 669 -9.43 -27.30 -42.35
C THR A 669 -9.74 -28.79 -42.26
N SER A 670 -10.61 -29.16 -41.33
CA SER A 670 -11.08 -30.55 -41.25
C SER A 670 -11.89 -30.95 -42.49
N ARG A 671 -12.19 -32.25 -42.65
CA ARG A 671 -13.09 -32.74 -43.71
C ARG A 671 -14.48 -32.10 -43.70
N ARG A 672 -14.90 -31.52 -42.57
CA ARG A 672 -16.18 -30.79 -42.43
C ARG A 672 -16.05 -29.28 -42.67
N GLY A 673 -14.85 -28.80 -42.99
CA GLY A 673 -14.57 -27.37 -43.21
C GLY A 673 -14.30 -26.56 -41.95
N GLU A 674 -14.21 -27.19 -40.77
CA GLU A 674 -13.89 -26.48 -39.52
C GLU A 674 -12.38 -26.14 -39.49
N LEU A 675 -12.04 -24.85 -39.42
CA LEU A 675 -10.66 -24.36 -39.36
C LEU A 675 -9.98 -24.82 -38.07
N SER A 676 -8.78 -25.38 -38.20
CA SER A 676 -8.03 -26.02 -37.10
C SER A 676 -6.53 -25.71 -37.17
N VAL A 677 -5.85 -25.81 -36.02
CA VAL A 677 -4.40 -26.06 -35.98
C VAL A 677 -4.18 -27.55 -35.73
N ARG A 678 -3.57 -28.26 -36.68
CA ARG A 678 -3.14 -29.66 -36.52
C ARG A 678 -1.87 -29.67 -35.70
N ALA A 679 -1.91 -30.24 -34.50
CA ALA A 679 -0.81 -30.23 -33.56
C ALA A 679 0.37 -31.08 -34.08
N GLU A 680 1.53 -30.45 -34.21
CA GLU A 680 2.84 -31.12 -34.38
C GLU A 680 3.55 -31.26 -33.03
N ALA A 681 3.33 -30.30 -32.15
CA ALA A 681 3.81 -30.32 -30.77
C ALA A 681 2.81 -29.61 -29.86
N TRP A 682 2.74 -30.06 -28.61
CA TRP A 682 1.91 -29.43 -27.60
C TRP A 682 2.63 -29.42 -26.25
N GLN A 683 2.23 -28.47 -25.39
CA GLN A 683 2.75 -28.32 -24.04
C GLN A 683 1.61 -27.92 -23.11
N LEU A 684 1.51 -28.59 -21.95
CA LEU A 684 0.65 -28.11 -20.88
C LEU A 684 1.24 -26.83 -20.30
N THR A 685 0.45 -25.75 -20.23
CA THR A 685 0.91 -24.44 -19.72
C THR A 685 0.31 -24.09 -18.37
N ALA A 686 -0.83 -24.67 -18.00
CA ALA A 686 -1.31 -24.70 -16.62
C ALA A 686 -2.33 -25.82 -16.40
N LYS A 687 -2.07 -26.71 -15.44
CA LYS A 687 -3.01 -27.76 -15.03
C LYS A 687 -4.20 -27.19 -14.23
N CYS A 688 -5.42 -27.49 -14.67
CA CYS A 688 -6.66 -27.10 -14.02
C CYS A 688 -7.15 -28.19 -13.07
N LEU A 689 -7.03 -27.98 -11.77
CA LEU A 689 -7.36 -28.99 -10.75
C LEU A 689 -8.86 -29.13 -10.45
N ARG A 690 -9.68 -28.15 -10.83
CA ARG A 690 -11.13 -28.19 -10.61
C ARG A 690 -11.87 -28.32 -11.93
N PRO A 691 -12.94 -29.13 -12.02
CA PRO A 691 -13.74 -29.17 -13.23
C PRO A 691 -14.45 -27.84 -13.48
N LEU A 692 -14.60 -27.48 -14.75
CA LEU A 692 -15.45 -26.36 -15.14
C LEU A 692 -16.93 -26.74 -14.92
N PRO A 693 -17.82 -25.76 -14.62
CA PRO A 693 -19.26 -26.01 -14.55
C PRO A 693 -19.80 -26.62 -15.85
N ASP A 694 -20.81 -27.50 -15.73
CA ASP A 694 -21.49 -28.09 -16.88
C ASP A 694 -22.09 -26.99 -17.78
N LYS A 695 -21.92 -27.12 -19.09
CA LYS A 695 -22.51 -26.22 -20.10
C LYS A 695 -24.03 -26.12 -20.01
N ARG A 696 -24.72 -27.15 -19.50
CA ARG A 696 -26.19 -27.17 -19.39
C ARG A 696 -26.73 -26.36 -18.21
N HIS A 697 -26.02 -26.37 -17.09
CA HIS A 697 -26.47 -25.74 -15.85
C HIS A 697 -25.73 -24.43 -15.55
N GLY A 698 -24.52 -24.24 -16.07
CA GLY A 698 -23.72 -23.03 -15.91
C GLY A 698 -23.46 -22.65 -14.44
N LEU A 699 -23.06 -21.39 -14.21
CA LEU A 699 -23.11 -20.81 -12.87
C LEU A 699 -24.55 -20.36 -12.57
N ALA A 700 -25.14 -20.94 -11.51
CA ALA A 700 -26.53 -20.70 -11.14
C ALA A 700 -26.72 -19.31 -10.49
N GLY A 701 -27.27 -18.38 -11.27
CA GLY A 701 -27.75 -17.08 -10.81
C GLY A 701 -26.69 -15.95 -10.73
N PRO A 702 -27.14 -14.68 -10.63
CA PRO A 702 -26.24 -13.52 -10.63
C PRO A 702 -25.22 -13.51 -9.49
N GLU A 703 -25.57 -14.05 -8.31
CA GLU A 703 -24.68 -14.08 -7.16
C GLU A 703 -23.50 -15.04 -7.33
N ALA A 704 -23.74 -16.23 -7.90
CA ALA A 704 -22.67 -17.20 -8.18
C ALA A 704 -21.70 -16.64 -9.24
N ARG A 705 -22.22 -15.96 -10.26
CA ARG A 705 -21.41 -15.28 -11.28
C ARG A 705 -20.58 -14.15 -10.69
N ALA A 706 -21.15 -13.36 -9.79
CA ALA A 706 -20.44 -12.30 -9.07
C ALA A 706 -19.31 -12.85 -8.17
N ARG A 707 -19.57 -13.93 -7.43
CA ARG A 707 -18.57 -14.59 -6.55
C ARG A 707 -17.43 -15.24 -7.33
N GLN A 708 -17.79 -15.97 -8.39
CA GLN A 708 -16.86 -16.77 -9.19
C GLN A 708 -16.69 -16.15 -10.57
N ARG A 709 -16.40 -14.84 -10.62
CA ARG A 709 -16.30 -14.11 -11.90
C ARG A 709 -15.29 -14.76 -12.85
N TYR A 710 -14.21 -15.31 -12.35
CA TYR A 710 -13.23 -16.04 -13.17
C TYR A 710 -13.85 -17.23 -13.91
N LEU A 711 -14.82 -17.97 -13.32
CA LEU A 711 -15.55 -19.04 -14.00
C LEU A 711 -16.60 -18.49 -14.98
N ASP A 712 -17.26 -17.38 -14.64
CA ASP A 712 -18.20 -16.69 -15.52
C ASP A 712 -17.50 -16.22 -16.80
N LEU A 713 -16.32 -15.59 -16.67
CA LEU A 713 -15.50 -15.16 -17.81
C LEU A 713 -14.95 -16.33 -18.64
N ILE A 714 -14.76 -17.51 -18.06
CA ILE A 714 -14.36 -18.71 -18.81
C ILE A 714 -15.53 -19.23 -19.66
N THR A 715 -16.71 -19.33 -19.06
CA THR A 715 -17.86 -20.02 -19.65
C THR A 715 -18.72 -19.12 -20.54
N SER A 716 -18.82 -17.83 -20.23
CA SER A 716 -19.70 -16.86 -20.91
C SER A 716 -18.91 -15.90 -21.82
N ALA A 717 -19.21 -15.91 -23.12
CA ALA A 717 -18.69 -14.91 -24.07
C ALA A 717 -19.28 -13.52 -23.78
N GLU A 718 -20.58 -13.49 -23.48
CA GLU A 718 -21.32 -12.30 -23.11
C GLU A 718 -20.70 -11.57 -21.91
N ALA A 719 -20.21 -12.29 -20.89
CA ALA A 719 -19.51 -11.69 -19.76
C ALA A 719 -18.19 -11.00 -20.17
N ARG A 720 -17.46 -11.58 -21.14
CA ARG A 720 -16.25 -10.97 -21.70
C ARG A 720 -16.59 -9.73 -22.53
N ASP A 721 -17.67 -9.76 -23.31
CA ASP A 721 -18.12 -8.63 -24.12
C ASP A 721 -18.54 -7.44 -23.25
N VAL A 722 -19.26 -7.68 -22.15
CA VAL A 722 -19.59 -6.65 -21.15
C VAL A 722 -18.33 -6.03 -20.55
N LEU A 723 -17.31 -6.84 -20.24
CA LEU A 723 -16.05 -6.35 -19.68
C LEU A 723 -15.28 -5.47 -20.69
N ARG A 724 -15.28 -5.85 -21.98
CA ARG A 724 -14.69 -5.03 -23.05
C ARG A 724 -15.47 -3.72 -23.26
N ALA A 725 -16.79 -3.80 -23.33
CA ALA A 725 -17.68 -2.64 -23.47
C ALA A 725 -17.49 -1.64 -22.32
N ARG A 726 -17.40 -2.15 -21.07
CA ARG A 726 -17.06 -1.34 -19.90
C ARG A 726 -15.73 -0.62 -20.06
N SER A 727 -14.68 -1.35 -20.44
CA SER A 727 -13.34 -0.78 -20.61
C SER A 727 -13.35 0.34 -21.66
N ALA A 728 -13.99 0.09 -22.81
CA ALA A 728 -14.09 1.05 -23.90
C ALA A 728 -14.91 2.30 -23.51
N ALA A 729 -16.05 2.11 -22.84
CA ALA A 729 -16.88 3.21 -22.35
C ALA A 729 -16.13 4.10 -21.35
N ILE A 730 -15.46 3.51 -20.34
CA ILE A 730 -14.69 4.25 -19.34
C ILE A 730 -13.55 5.03 -19.99
N GLN A 731 -12.82 4.42 -20.93
CA GLN A 731 -11.76 5.10 -21.67
C GLN A 731 -12.31 6.27 -22.49
N SER A 732 -13.44 6.07 -23.18
CA SER A 732 -14.10 7.12 -23.97
C SER A 732 -14.51 8.34 -23.14
N LEU A 733 -14.98 8.14 -21.90
CA LEU A 733 -15.29 9.24 -20.99
C LEU A 733 -14.06 10.11 -20.71
N ARG A 734 -12.91 9.47 -20.47
CA ARG A 734 -11.62 10.15 -20.26
C ARG A 734 -11.18 10.89 -21.51
N ASP A 735 -11.10 10.19 -22.64
CA ASP A 735 -10.64 10.76 -23.92
C ASP A 735 -11.51 11.96 -24.34
N THR A 736 -12.83 11.87 -24.16
CA THR A 736 -13.76 12.95 -24.49
C THR A 736 -13.50 14.24 -23.72
N LEU A 737 -13.06 14.15 -22.46
CA LEU A 737 -12.71 15.30 -21.63
C LEU A 737 -11.32 15.84 -21.96
N ILE A 738 -10.34 14.96 -22.17
CA ILE A 738 -8.98 15.33 -22.60
C ILE A 738 -9.03 16.09 -23.94
N ASP A 739 -9.78 15.57 -24.92
CA ASP A 739 -10.02 16.23 -26.22
C ASP A 739 -10.60 17.64 -26.07
N ARG A 740 -11.31 17.91 -24.96
CA ARG A 740 -11.94 19.20 -24.65
C ARG A 740 -11.08 20.08 -23.75
N GLY A 741 -9.82 19.70 -23.51
CA GLY A 741 -8.86 20.46 -22.72
C GLY A 741 -9.12 20.43 -21.21
N TYR A 742 -9.82 19.41 -20.70
CA TYR A 742 -9.91 19.20 -19.26
C TYR A 742 -8.64 18.54 -18.74
N LEU A 743 -8.17 19.00 -17.58
CA LEU A 743 -7.05 18.42 -16.86
C LEU A 743 -7.54 17.28 -15.95
N GLU A 744 -7.02 16.06 -16.14
CA GLU A 744 -7.25 14.95 -15.21
C GLU A 744 -6.38 15.14 -13.97
N VAL A 745 -6.99 15.01 -12.79
CA VAL A 745 -6.31 15.14 -11.49
C VAL A 745 -6.72 14.03 -10.55
N GLU A 746 -5.92 13.83 -9.50
CA GLU A 746 -6.23 12.93 -8.39
C GLU A 746 -6.42 13.75 -7.12
N THR A 747 -7.57 13.58 -6.46
CA THR A 747 -7.86 14.22 -5.17
C THR A 747 -7.84 13.21 -4.02
N PRO A 748 -7.69 13.63 -2.75
CA PRO A 748 -7.61 12.69 -1.63
C PRO A 748 -8.82 11.76 -1.53
N VAL A 749 -8.56 10.45 -1.57
CA VAL A 749 -9.55 9.39 -1.25
C VAL A 749 -9.84 9.35 0.24
N LEU A 750 -8.81 9.55 1.07
CA LEU A 750 -8.94 9.67 2.52
C LEU A 750 -9.09 11.14 2.89
N GLN A 751 -10.22 11.50 3.50
CA GLN A 751 -10.59 12.88 3.83
C GLN A 751 -10.79 13.03 5.34
N ARG A 752 -10.42 14.18 5.90
CA ARG A 752 -10.59 14.46 7.35
C ARG A 752 -12.01 14.82 7.72
N VAL A 753 -12.68 15.58 6.85
CA VAL A 753 -14.07 15.97 7.00
C VAL A 753 -14.86 15.14 5.99
N PRO A 754 -15.93 14.43 6.41
CA PRO A 754 -16.79 13.77 5.45
C PRO A 754 -17.37 14.82 4.51
N ALA A 755 -17.46 14.51 3.22
CA ALA A 755 -18.19 15.40 2.33
C ALA A 755 -19.65 15.41 2.80
N GLY A 756 -20.19 16.58 3.11
CA GLY A 756 -21.60 16.76 3.50
C GLY A 756 -22.53 16.66 2.30
N ASP A 757 -22.35 15.64 1.47
CA ASP A 757 -23.41 15.17 0.60
C ASP A 757 -24.34 14.25 1.41
N ALA A 758 -25.54 13.98 0.90
CA ALA A 758 -26.54 13.15 1.60
C ALA A 758 -26.17 11.65 1.67
N ALA A 759 -24.89 11.32 1.53
CA ALA A 759 -24.40 9.96 1.51
C ALA A 759 -23.58 9.62 2.76
N ARG A 760 -23.79 8.43 3.30
CA ARG A 760 -23.08 7.99 4.50
C ARG A 760 -21.64 7.57 4.15
N PRO A 761 -20.59 8.16 4.75
CA PRO A 761 -19.21 7.80 4.44
C PRO A 761 -18.78 6.50 5.14
N PHE A 762 -17.79 5.81 4.57
CA PHE A 762 -17.02 4.83 5.33
C PHE A 762 -16.02 5.54 6.23
N THR A 763 -15.92 5.10 7.48
CA THR A 763 -14.95 5.62 8.44
C THR A 763 -13.78 4.65 8.58
N THR A 764 -12.56 5.19 8.62
CA THR A 764 -11.32 4.46 8.85
C THR A 764 -10.38 5.27 9.75
N ARG A 765 -9.20 4.73 10.05
CA ARG A 765 -8.20 5.37 10.90
C ARG A 765 -6.82 5.20 10.29
N ALA A 766 -6.09 6.32 10.14
CA ALA A 766 -4.67 6.25 9.79
C ALA A 766 -3.84 6.00 11.05
N GLY A 767 -3.37 4.77 11.23
CA GLY A 767 -2.52 4.40 12.39
C GLY A 767 -1.24 5.23 12.51
N ALA A 768 -0.68 5.70 11.38
CA ALA A 768 0.52 6.53 11.38
C ALA A 768 0.31 7.96 11.89
N TYR A 769 -0.93 8.48 11.83
CA TYR A 769 -1.26 9.86 12.19
C TYR A 769 -2.22 9.95 13.39
N ASP A 770 -2.75 8.81 13.85
CA ASP A 770 -3.84 8.76 14.83
C ASP A 770 -5.02 9.69 14.44
N LEU A 771 -5.37 9.68 13.16
CA LEU A 771 -6.48 10.49 12.66
C LEU A 771 -7.62 9.60 12.18
N ARG A 772 -8.84 9.94 12.58
CA ARG A 772 -10.04 9.46 11.92
C ARG A 772 -10.07 10.04 10.51
N LEU A 773 -10.32 9.17 9.55
CA LEU A 773 -10.45 9.53 8.15
C LEU A 773 -11.73 8.92 7.59
N TYR A 774 -12.22 9.54 6.54
CA TYR A 774 -13.41 9.13 5.82
C TYR A 774 -12.99 8.79 4.40
N LEU A 775 -13.50 7.68 3.86
CA LEU A 775 -13.40 7.46 2.42
C LEU A 775 -14.32 8.45 1.73
N ARG A 776 -13.81 9.08 0.67
CA ARG A 776 -14.57 10.09 -0.07
C ARG A 776 -15.84 9.50 -0.66
N VAL A 777 -16.92 10.23 -0.49
CA VAL A 777 -18.22 10.04 -1.15
C VAL A 777 -18.23 10.67 -2.55
N GLY A 778 -17.41 11.69 -2.77
CA GLY A 778 -17.10 12.30 -4.07
C GLY A 778 -15.94 13.31 -4.01
N PRO A 779 -15.29 13.63 -5.13
CA PRO A 779 -14.13 14.54 -5.17
C PRO A 779 -14.51 16.02 -5.29
N GLY A 780 -15.81 16.35 -5.41
CA GLY A 780 -16.29 17.67 -5.84
C GLY A 780 -15.72 18.86 -5.07
N ARG A 781 -15.63 18.79 -3.73
CA ARG A 781 -15.08 19.89 -2.92
C ARG A 781 -13.59 20.17 -3.21
N TYR A 782 -12.80 19.15 -3.51
CA TYR A 782 -11.38 19.32 -3.84
C TYR A 782 -11.19 19.83 -5.27
N LEU A 783 -12.01 19.36 -6.22
CA LEU A 783 -11.99 19.89 -7.59
C LEU A 783 -12.34 21.38 -7.63
N LYS A 784 -13.31 21.83 -6.81
CA LYS A 784 -13.61 23.26 -6.67
C LYS A 784 -12.44 24.09 -6.12
N ARG A 785 -11.66 23.55 -5.18
CA ARG A 785 -10.43 24.22 -4.70
C ARG A 785 -9.40 24.41 -5.82
N LEU A 786 -9.29 23.46 -6.75
CA LEU A 786 -8.43 23.61 -7.92
C LEU A 786 -8.93 24.70 -8.88
N VAL A 787 -10.26 24.81 -9.04
CA VAL A 787 -10.86 25.90 -9.82
C VAL A 787 -10.60 27.27 -9.18
N VAL A 788 -10.71 27.39 -7.85
CA VAL A 788 -10.26 28.58 -7.10
C VAL A 788 -8.79 28.87 -7.37
N GLY A 789 -7.95 27.83 -7.40
CA GLY A 789 -6.52 27.93 -7.72
C GLY A 789 -6.20 28.31 -9.17
N GLY A 790 -7.21 28.44 -10.05
CA GLY A 790 -7.06 28.89 -11.43
C GLY A 790 -7.13 27.77 -12.49
N VAL A 791 -7.47 26.53 -12.11
CA VAL A 791 -7.67 25.45 -13.10
C VAL A 791 -9.06 25.57 -13.73
N GLU A 792 -9.14 26.11 -14.95
CA GLU A 792 -10.42 26.42 -15.60
C GLU A 792 -11.23 25.18 -16.01
N ARG A 793 -10.58 24.06 -16.34
CA ARG A 793 -11.25 22.81 -16.73
C ARG A 793 -10.56 21.64 -16.06
N VAL A 794 -11.25 20.99 -15.12
CA VAL A 794 -10.67 19.93 -14.30
C VAL A 794 -11.65 18.76 -14.20
N PHE A 795 -11.14 17.54 -14.21
CA PHE A 795 -11.94 16.36 -13.94
C PHE A 795 -11.18 15.30 -13.16
N GLU A 796 -11.93 14.43 -12.51
CA GLU A 796 -11.41 13.21 -11.92
C GLU A 796 -12.35 12.04 -12.24
N LEU A 797 -11.77 10.92 -12.67
CA LEU A 797 -12.46 9.65 -12.89
C LEU A 797 -11.91 8.62 -11.89
N GLY A 798 -12.53 8.50 -10.72
CA GLY A 798 -11.98 7.77 -9.58
C GLY A 798 -13.00 6.97 -8.77
N ARG A 799 -12.55 6.32 -7.69
CA ARG A 799 -13.46 5.65 -6.73
C ARG A 799 -14.16 6.63 -5.82
N SER A 800 -15.45 6.40 -5.62
CA SER A 800 -16.25 6.95 -4.53
C SER A 800 -16.77 5.79 -3.67
N PHE A 801 -16.98 6.06 -2.39
CA PHE A 801 -17.37 5.08 -1.39
C PHE A 801 -18.57 5.57 -0.59
N ARG A 802 -19.64 4.79 -0.54
CA ARG A 802 -20.87 5.11 0.21
C ARG A 802 -21.29 3.90 1.03
N ASN A 803 -21.40 4.09 2.34
CA ASN A 803 -21.76 3.09 3.32
C ASN A 803 -23.29 2.93 3.40
N GLU A 804 -23.87 2.48 2.29
CA GLU A 804 -25.31 2.39 2.04
C GLU A 804 -25.71 0.96 1.63
N GLY A 805 -27.00 0.74 1.39
CA GLY A 805 -27.54 -0.55 0.96
C GLY A 805 -27.02 -0.99 -0.42
N VAL A 806 -26.89 -2.30 -0.62
CA VAL A 806 -26.47 -2.91 -1.89
C VAL A 806 -27.68 -3.49 -2.62
N ASP A 807 -27.92 -3.06 -3.85
CA ASP A 807 -29.01 -3.56 -4.70
C ASP A 807 -28.56 -3.73 -6.17
N ALA A 808 -29.50 -3.73 -7.12
CA ALA A 808 -29.20 -3.86 -8.55
C ALA A 808 -28.54 -2.61 -9.18
N LYS A 809 -28.62 -1.45 -8.51
CA LYS A 809 -28.15 -0.13 -8.96
C LYS A 809 -27.09 0.49 -8.03
N HIS A 810 -26.92 -0.05 -6.82
CA HIS A 810 -26.02 0.47 -5.78
C HIS A 810 -24.97 -0.57 -5.38
N ASN A 811 -23.70 -0.14 -5.37
CA ASN A 811 -22.56 -0.88 -4.85
C ASN A 811 -21.76 0.06 -3.92
N PRO A 812 -21.21 -0.40 -2.79
CA PRO A 812 -20.59 0.50 -1.81
C PRO A 812 -19.34 1.22 -2.30
N GLU A 813 -18.66 0.66 -3.29
CA GLU A 813 -17.58 1.30 -4.04
C GLU A 813 -17.95 1.43 -5.52
N PHE A 814 -17.74 2.60 -6.13
CA PHE A 814 -18.17 2.82 -7.51
C PHE A 814 -17.38 3.88 -8.29
N THR A 815 -17.54 3.72 -9.61
CA THR A 815 -17.48 4.61 -10.77
C THR A 815 -17.90 6.06 -10.68
N LEU A 816 -17.11 7.02 -10.19
CA LEU A 816 -17.53 8.42 -10.32
C LEU A 816 -16.61 9.22 -11.24
N LEU A 817 -17.22 9.81 -12.27
CA LEU A 817 -16.64 10.89 -13.07
C LEU A 817 -17.17 12.22 -12.50
N SER A 818 -16.29 13.14 -12.12
CA SER A 818 -16.66 14.50 -11.75
C SER A 818 -15.85 15.50 -12.58
N ALA A 819 -16.51 16.49 -13.17
CA ALA A 819 -15.87 17.49 -14.02
C ALA A 819 -16.39 18.89 -13.72
N TYR A 820 -15.51 19.89 -13.73
CA TYR A 820 -15.79 21.29 -13.44
C TYR A 820 -15.20 22.18 -14.52
N GLN A 821 -15.98 23.18 -14.95
CA GLN A 821 -15.58 24.16 -15.96
C GLN A 821 -15.91 25.57 -15.48
N ALA A 822 -14.88 26.41 -15.35
CA ALA A 822 -15.00 27.83 -15.10
C ALA A 822 -15.66 28.54 -16.30
N TYR A 823 -16.37 29.63 -16.00
CA TYR A 823 -17.16 30.45 -16.91
C TYR A 823 -18.23 29.67 -17.69
N ALA A 824 -18.77 28.62 -17.08
CA ALA A 824 -19.85 27.80 -17.62
C ALA A 824 -21.05 27.73 -16.68
N ASP A 825 -22.18 27.28 -17.22
CA ASP A 825 -23.45 27.08 -16.51
C ASP A 825 -23.94 25.61 -16.60
N HIS A 826 -25.02 25.31 -15.88
CA HIS A 826 -25.65 23.98 -15.90
C HIS A 826 -26.03 23.50 -17.33
N ARG A 827 -26.32 24.41 -18.28
CA ARG A 827 -26.68 24.06 -19.66
C ARG A 827 -25.47 23.49 -20.41
N THR A 828 -24.30 24.09 -20.18
CA THR A 828 -23.02 23.64 -20.73
C THR A 828 -22.70 22.22 -20.27
N THR A 829 -22.81 21.95 -18.96
CA THR A 829 -22.54 20.62 -18.41
C THR A 829 -23.57 19.58 -18.81
N ARG A 830 -24.83 19.97 -19.05
CA ARG A 830 -25.87 19.10 -19.61
C ARG A 830 -25.51 18.59 -21.00
N MET A 831 -25.10 19.49 -21.90
CA MET A 831 -24.66 19.13 -23.26
C MET A 831 -23.41 18.24 -23.23
N LEU A 832 -22.49 18.52 -22.30
CA LEU A 832 -21.31 17.68 -22.07
C LEU A 832 -21.70 16.27 -21.62
N ALA A 833 -22.64 16.14 -20.67
CA ALA A 833 -23.11 14.84 -20.17
C ALA A 833 -23.72 13.98 -21.29
N GLN A 834 -24.58 14.56 -22.14
CA GLN A 834 -25.14 13.86 -23.31
C GLN A 834 -24.03 13.38 -24.24
N THR A 835 -23.07 14.26 -24.56
CA THR A 835 -21.95 13.93 -25.44
C THR A 835 -21.08 12.80 -24.87
N LEU A 836 -20.81 12.82 -23.56
CA LEU A 836 -20.02 11.81 -22.87
C LEU A 836 -20.67 10.42 -22.99
N VAL A 837 -21.98 10.34 -22.74
CA VAL A 837 -22.71 9.07 -22.81
C VAL A 837 -22.84 8.58 -24.25
N GLN A 838 -23.13 9.46 -25.22
CA GLN A 838 -23.23 9.08 -26.64
C GLN A 838 -21.89 8.58 -27.19
N ARG A 839 -20.77 9.22 -26.84
CA ARG A 839 -19.43 8.74 -27.23
C ARG A 839 -19.05 7.44 -26.54
N ALA A 840 -19.43 7.27 -25.28
CA ALA A 840 -19.22 6.00 -24.58
C ALA A 840 -20.00 4.84 -25.24
N ALA A 841 -21.22 5.09 -25.73
CA ALA A 841 -22.00 4.12 -26.51
C ALA A 841 -21.25 3.74 -27.81
N LEU A 842 -20.83 4.76 -28.57
CA LEU A 842 -20.07 4.58 -29.82
C LEU A 842 -18.79 3.77 -29.60
N ALA A 843 -18.04 4.05 -28.53
CA ALA A 843 -16.82 3.31 -28.21
C ALA A 843 -17.09 1.86 -27.77
N ALA A 844 -18.19 1.61 -27.06
CA ALA A 844 -18.55 0.29 -26.57
C ALA A 844 -19.08 -0.64 -27.68
N TYR A 845 -19.86 -0.10 -28.62
CA TYR A 845 -20.63 -0.90 -29.59
C TYR A 845 -20.37 -0.56 -31.07
N GLY A 846 -19.57 0.48 -31.36
CA GLY A 846 -19.40 0.99 -32.73
C GLY A 846 -20.58 1.81 -33.25
N SER A 847 -21.63 1.98 -32.44
CA SER A 847 -22.81 2.79 -32.74
C SER A 847 -23.37 3.45 -31.46
N THR A 848 -24.15 4.51 -31.61
CA THR A 848 -24.70 5.29 -30.48
C THR A 848 -25.99 4.66 -29.96
N VAL A 849 -25.89 3.44 -29.42
CA VAL A 849 -27.04 2.64 -28.97
C VAL A 849 -26.89 2.10 -27.56
N ALA A 850 -28.01 1.74 -26.95
CA ALA A 850 -28.10 0.96 -25.71
C ALA A 850 -28.90 -0.32 -25.92
N TYR A 851 -28.65 -1.32 -25.09
CA TYR A 851 -29.40 -2.59 -25.10
C TYR A 851 -30.27 -2.74 -23.86
N ARG A 852 -31.41 -3.42 -24.01
CA ARG A 852 -32.31 -3.82 -22.92
C ARG A 852 -32.85 -5.23 -23.11
N PRO A 853 -33.16 -5.97 -22.05
CA PRO A 853 -33.85 -7.24 -22.16
C PRO A 853 -35.28 -7.01 -22.67
N GLY A 854 -35.61 -7.62 -23.82
CA GLY A 854 -36.97 -7.68 -24.36
C GLY A 854 -37.83 -8.73 -23.65
N PRO A 855 -39.10 -8.91 -24.09
CA PRO A 855 -40.08 -9.81 -23.44
C PRO A 855 -39.62 -11.26 -23.27
N ASN A 856 -38.76 -11.74 -24.19
CA ASN A 856 -38.22 -13.10 -24.19
C ASN A 856 -36.77 -13.18 -23.71
N GLY A 857 -36.25 -12.10 -23.09
CA GLY A 857 -34.84 -11.98 -22.69
C GLY A 857 -33.86 -11.64 -23.82
N THR A 858 -34.35 -11.48 -25.06
CA THR A 858 -33.53 -11.05 -26.20
C THR A 858 -33.14 -9.57 -26.08
N PRO A 859 -31.90 -9.18 -26.38
CA PRO A 859 -31.51 -7.78 -26.36
C PRO A 859 -32.27 -6.98 -27.43
N VAL A 860 -32.92 -5.90 -27.00
CA VAL A 860 -33.57 -4.90 -27.85
C VAL A 860 -32.69 -3.66 -27.87
N GLU A 861 -32.44 -3.15 -29.07
CA GLU A 861 -31.63 -1.95 -29.31
C GLU A 861 -32.45 -0.67 -29.13
N TYR A 862 -31.85 0.33 -28.52
CA TYR A 862 -32.41 1.66 -28.30
C TYR A 862 -31.43 2.72 -28.81
N ASP A 863 -31.90 3.57 -29.71
CA ASP A 863 -31.13 4.68 -30.25
C ASP A 863 -30.91 5.76 -29.18
N LEU A 864 -29.66 6.18 -29.01
CA LEU A 864 -29.27 7.26 -28.10
C LEU A 864 -28.88 8.55 -28.84
N THR A 865 -28.99 8.60 -30.17
CA THR A 865 -28.70 9.79 -30.98
C THR A 865 -29.71 10.92 -30.77
N GLY A 866 -29.42 12.09 -31.36
CA GLY A 866 -30.25 13.28 -31.22
C GLY A 866 -30.10 13.97 -29.86
N ASP A 867 -31.02 14.90 -29.61
CA ASP A 867 -31.09 15.67 -28.36
C ASP A 867 -32.08 15.05 -27.39
N TRP A 868 -31.72 15.03 -26.11
CA TRP A 868 -32.58 14.49 -25.06
C TRP A 868 -33.49 15.56 -24.46
N PRO A 869 -34.74 15.21 -24.09
CA PRO A 869 -35.67 16.16 -23.50
C PRO A 869 -35.14 16.74 -22.20
N ALA A 870 -35.46 18.02 -21.96
CA ALA A 870 -35.21 18.70 -20.71
C ALA A 870 -36.51 19.23 -20.12
N VAL A 871 -36.93 18.66 -19.00
CA VAL A 871 -38.24 18.89 -18.39
C VAL A 871 -38.04 19.56 -17.03
N PRO A 872 -38.60 20.76 -16.80
CA PRO A 872 -38.58 21.40 -15.48
C PRO A 872 -39.17 20.50 -14.39
N PHE A 873 -38.61 20.54 -13.18
CA PHE A 873 -38.98 19.66 -12.07
C PHE A 873 -40.49 19.69 -11.75
N TYR A 874 -41.03 20.90 -11.58
CA TYR A 874 -42.46 21.09 -11.27
C TYR A 874 -43.37 20.70 -12.44
N GLN A 875 -42.92 20.89 -13.68
CA GLN A 875 -43.64 20.40 -14.85
C GLN A 875 -43.69 18.86 -14.86
N ALA A 876 -42.57 18.20 -14.60
CA ALA A 876 -42.52 16.74 -14.54
C ALA A 876 -43.41 16.16 -13.44
N LEU A 877 -43.47 16.81 -12.27
CA LEU A 877 -44.41 16.42 -11.21
C LEU A 877 -45.86 16.65 -11.63
N SER A 878 -46.16 17.80 -12.24
CA SER A 878 -47.52 18.12 -12.69
C SER A 878 -48.02 17.10 -13.71
N ASP A 879 -47.18 16.77 -14.70
CA ASP A 879 -47.47 15.77 -15.73
C ASP A 879 -47.69 14.37 -15.13
N ALA A 880 -46.91 14.01 -14.10
CA ALA A 880 -47.02 12.71 -13.43
C ALA A 880 -48.24 12.59 -12.50
N LEU A 881 -48.69 13.70 -11.90
CA LEU A 881 -49.86 13.76 -11.04
C LEU A 881 -51.16 13.93 -11.82
N GLY A 882 -51.10 14.60 -12.98
CA GLY A 882 -52.29 15.06 -13.71
C GLY A 882 -52.90 16.35 -13.13
N ASP A 883 -52.22 16.99 -12.18
CA ASP A 883 -52.63 18.22 -11.50
C ASP A 883 -51.49 19.24 -11.49
N PHE A 884 -51.82 20.53 -11.47
CA PHE A 884 -50.81 21.60 -11.52
C PHE A 884 -50.09 21.76 -10.17
N VAL A 885 -48.76 21.62 -10.19
CA VAL A 885 -47.87 21.87 -9.05
C VAL A 885 -46.81 22.88 -9.45
N SER A 886 -46.58 23.88 -8.61
CA SER A 886 -45.52 24.88 -8.79
C SER A 886 -44.84 25.21 -7.46
N ALA A 887 -43.85 26.09 -7.51
CA ALA A 887 -43.24 26.66 -6.32
C ALA A 887 -44.24 27.43 -5.44
N ASP A 888 -45.38 27.86 -5.98
CA ASP A 888 -46.46 28.56 -5.27
C ASP A 888 -47.46 27.60 -4.59
N THR A 889 -47.43 26.30 -4.89
CA THR A 889 -48.32 25.32 -4.28
C THR A 889 -48.08 25.25 -2.77
N GLY A 890 -49.11 25.54 -1.97
CA GLY A 890 -49.03 25.54 -0.51
C GLY A 890 -48.78 24.14 0.06
N ASP A 891 -48.18 24.07 1.25
CA ASP A 891 -47.78 22.80 1.87
C ASP A 891 -48.95 21.85 2.15
N SER A 892 -50.14 22.38 2.47
CA SER A 892 -51.34 21.57 2.68
C SER A 892 -51.78 20.88 1.39
N ASP A 893 -51.82 21.62 0.28
CA ASP A 893 -52.21 21.07 -1.03
C ASP A 893 -51.18 20.08 -1.53
N LEU A 894 -49.89 20.36 -1.33
CA LEU A 894 -48.81 19.46 -1.69
C LEU A 894 -48.89 18.12 -0.92
N ARG A 895 -49.25 18.15 0.36
CA ARG A 895 -49.47 16.92 1.15
C ARG A 895 -50.66 16.13 0.66
N LEU A 896 -51.78 16.78 0.34
CA LEU A 896 -52.96 16.11 -0.23
C LEU A 896 -52.62 15.41 -1.56
N LEU A 897 -51.86 16.08 -2.43
CA LEU A 897 -51.39 15.50 -3.69
C LEU A 897 -50.42 14.32 -3.47
N ALA A 898 -49.53 14.42 -2.48
CA ALA A 898 -48.64 13.33 -2.11
C ALA A 898 -49.40 12.10 -1.60
N GLU A 899 -50.39 12.29 -0.72
CA GLU A 899 -51.25 11.23 -0.20
C GLU A 899 -52.05 10.55 -1.30
N ALA A 900 -52.66 11.34 -2.19
CA ALA A 900 -53.39 10.83 -3.34
C ALA A 900 -52.49 9.99 -4.27
N ALA A 901 -51.20 10.34 -4.37
CA ALA A 901 -50.21 9.59 -5.13
C ALA A 901 -49.57 8.41 -4.37
N GLY A 902 -50.00 8.15 -3.13
CA GLY A 902 -49.48 7.09 -2.27
C GLY A 902 -48.03 7.32 -1.83
N VAL A 903 -47.64 8.58 -1.63
CA VAL A 903 -46.38 9.02 -1.04
C VAL A 903 -46.64 9.36 0.43
N GLU A 904 -45.82 8.85 1.33
CA GLU A 904 -45.99 9.07 2.78
C GLU A 904 -45.71 10.53 3.15
N SER A 905 -46.69 11.18 3.77
CA SER A 905 -46.77 12.63 4.02
C SER A 905 -47.08 12.93 5.48
N GLY A 906 -46.30 12.38 6.42
CA GLY A 906 -46.50 12.70 7.85
C GLY A 906 -46.43 14.21 8.12
N GLU A 907 -47.15 14.72 9.14
CA GLU A 907 -47.15 16.14 9.51
C GLU A 907 -45.74 16.71 9.79
N ARG A 908 -44.79 15.85 10.15
CA ARG A 908 -43.39 16.19 10.45
C ARG A 908 -42.46 16.12 9.23
N VAL A 909 -42.96 15.73 8.05
CA VAL A 909 -42.16 15.69 6.83
C VAL A 909 -42.08 17.11 6.25
N GLU A 910 -40.86 17.61 6.10
CA GLU A 910 -40.60 18.91 5.49
C GLU A 910 -40.89 18.92 3.98
N ARG A 911 -41.20 20.10 3.44
CA ARG A 911 -41.56 20.30 2.03
C ARG A 911 -40.56 19.68 1.06
N GLY A 912 -39.27 19.90 1.29
CA GLY A 912 -38.20 19.35 0.44
C GLY A 912 -38.19 17.81 0.46
N ALA A 913 -38.25 17.20 1.63
CA ALA A 913 -38.31 15.74 1.76
C ALA A 913 -39.52 15.15 1.01
N LEU A 914 -40.68 15.82 1.08
CA LEU A 914 -41.88 15.43 0.37
C LEU A 914 -41.72 15.56 -1.16
N LEU A 915 -41.22 16.69 -1.67
CA LEU A 915 -40.97 16.91 -3.10
C LEU A 915 -39.98 15.89 -3.66
N ARG A 916 -38.93 15.56 -2.91
CA ARG A 916 -37.97 14.52 -3.28
C ARG A 916 -38.66 13.16 -3.42
N ALA A 917 -39.43 12.75 -2.41
CA ALA A 917 -40.12 11.46 -2.42
C ALA A 917 -41.13 11.35 -3.59
N MET A 918 -41.87 12.43 -3.88
CA MET A 918 -42.77 12.51 -5.03
C MET A 918 -42.00 12.37 -6.34
N TYR A 919 -40.91 13.13 -6.52
CA TYR A 919 -40.09 13.07 -7.73
C TYR A 919 -39.50 11.68 -7.96
N GLU A 920 -38.89 11.08 -6.94
CA GLU A 920 -38.26 9.76 -7.04
C GLU A 920 -39.27 8.67 -7.44
N ARG A 921 -40.46 8.68 -6.84
CA ARG A 921 -41.50 7.65 -7.06
C ARG A 921 -42.29 7.87 -8.34
N LEU A 922 -42.70 9.11 -8.64
CA LEU A 922 -43.67 9.41 -9.69
C LEU A 922 -42.99 9.75 -11.02
N VAL A 923 -41.80 10.34 -10.97
CA VAL A 923 -41.07 10.80 -12.15
C VAL A 923 -39.89 9.85 -12.43
N ALA A 924 -38.86 9.90 -11.59
CA ALA A 924 -37.59 9.25 -11.88
C ALA A 924 -37.73 7.73 -12.06
N ALA A 925 -38.47 7.04 -11.19
CA ALA A 925 -38.69 5.59 -11.28
C ALA A 925 -39.44 5.14 -12.55
N ARG A 926 -40.17 6.04 -13.21
CA ARG A 926 -40.99 5.76 -14.41
C ARG A 926 -40.34 6.23 -15.71
N THR A 927 -39.27 7.01 -15.64
CA THR A 927 -38.51 7.49 -16.82
C THR A 927 -37.94 6.32 -17.60
N THR A 928 -38.22 6.24 -18.90
CA THR A 928 -37.76 5.16 -19.78
C THR A 928 -36.56 5.61 -20.64
N THR A 929 -36.70 6.69 -21.39
CA THR A 929 -35.63 7.25 -22.23
C THR A 929 -34.75 8.23 -21.46
N PRO A 930 -33.47 8.43 -21.86
CA PRO A 930 -32.63 9.47 -21.27
C PRO A 930 -33.34 10.83 -21.29
N THR A 931 -33.53 11.40 -20.11
CA THR A 931 -34.26 12.65 -19.90
C THR A 931 -33.52 13.47 -18.86
N PHE A 932 -33.30 14.75 -19.17
CA PHE A 932 -32.83 15.71 -18.20
C PHE A 932 -34.02 16.30 -17.45
N TYR A 933 -34.02 16.20 -16.13
CA TYR A 933 -34.91 17.00 -15.29
C TYR A 933 -34.14 18.23 -14.85
N VAL A 934 -34.72 19.42 -14.93
CA VAL A 934 -34.03 20.71 -14.71
C VAL A 934 -34.78 21.59 -13.71
N ASP A 935 -34.13 22.67 -13.24
CA ASP A 935 -34.74 23.73 -12.42
C ASP A 935 -35.38 23.18 -11.13
N PHE A 936 -34.59 22.42 -10.37
CA PHE A 936 -35.01 21.83 -9.10
C PHE A 936 -35.29 22.91 -8.04
N PRO A 937 -36.19 22.66 -7.08
CA PRO A 937 -36.33 23.49 -5.89
C PRO A 937 -34.99 23.72 -5.18
N VAL A 938 -34.74 24.94 -4.72
CA VAL A 938 -33.47 25.34 -4.08
C VAL A 938 -33.20 24.56 -2.79
N GLU A 939 -34.26 24.21 -2.05
CA GLU A 939 -34.22 23.36 -0.85
C GLU A 939 -33.69 21.94 -1.12
N LEU A 940 -33.79 21.45 -2.35
CA LEU A 940 -33.23 20.16 -2.76
C LEU A 940 -31.77 20.26 -3.24
N SER A 941 -31.24 21.48 -3.35
CA SER A 941 -30.03 21.78 -4.12
C SER A 941 -29.05 22.69 -3.35
N PRO A 942 -28.52 22.23 -2.20
CA PRO A 942 -27.73 23.06 -1.27
C PRO A 942 -26.40 23.57 -1.85
N LEU A 943 -25.90 22.94 -2.91
CA LEU A 943 -24.65 23.31 -3.58
C LEU A 943 -24.85 24.04 -4.92
N ALA A 944 -26.10 24.20 -5.36
CA ALA A 944 -26.42 24.82 -6.64
C ALA A 944 -26.76 26.31 -6.46
N ARG A 945 -26.35 27.10 -7.45
CA ARG A 945 -26.77 28.49 -7.58
C ARG A 945 -28.29 28.58 -7.75
N ALA A 946 -28.92 29.56 -7.10
CA ALA A 946 -30.33 29.87 -7.32
C ALA A 946 -30.57 30.29 -8.78
N HIS A 947 -31.75 29.98 -9.31
CA HIS A 947 -32.11 30.32 -10.68
C HIS A 947 -32.32 31.84 -10.82
N PRO A 948 -31.81 32.49 -11.88
CA PRO A 948 -31.82 33.95 -11.99
C PRO A 948 -33.22 34.57 -12.15
N THR A 949 -34.23 33.77 -12.52
CA THR A 949 -35.61 34.27 -12.71
C THR A 949 -36.56 33.90 -11.56
N ASP A 950 -36.28 32.85 -10.79
CA ASP A 950 -37.06 32.45 -9.61
C ASP A 950 -36.08 31.84 -8.59
N GLU A 951 -35.78 32.59 -7.54
CA GLU A 951 -34.78 32.22 -6.53
C GLU A 951 -35.17 30.98 -5.71
N ARG A 952 -36.43 30.54 -5.79
CA ARG A 952 -36.91 29.29 -5.17
C ARG A 952 -36.48 28.06 -5.97
N LEU A 953 -36.00 28.23 -7.20
CA LEU A 953 -35.43 27.19 -8.05
C LEU A 953 -33.91 27.30 -8.06
N ALA A 954 -33.24 26.24 -8.51
CA ALA A 954 -31.80 26.16 -8.64
C ALA A 954 -31.39 25.73 -10.06
N GLU A 955 -30.29 26.28 -10.55
CA GLU A 955 -29.66 25.91 -11.82
C GLU A 955 -29.01 24.52 -11.71
N ARG A 956 -29.83 23.47 -11.68
CA ARG A 956 -29.45 22.07 -11.53
C ARG A 956 -30.18 21.22 -12.54
N TRP A 957 -29.54 20.14 -12.99
CA TRP A 957 -30.17 19.07 -13.73
C TRP A 957 -29.79 17.70 -13.16
N ASP A 958 -30.71 16.74 -13.27
CA ASP A 958 -30.45 15.30 -13.09
C ASP A 958 -30.75 14.58 -14.41
N LEU A 959 -29.84 13.73 -14.87
CA LEU A 959 -30.02 12.86 -16.03
C LEU A 959 -30.55 11.52 -15.55
N VAL A 960 -31.77 11.18 -15.97
CA VAL A 960 -32.43 9.92 -15.59
C VAL A 960 -32.70 9.10 -16.85
N ALA A 961 -32.43 7.80 -16.79
CA ALA A 961 -32.74 6.86 -17.85
C ALA A 961 -33.13 5.52 -17.25
N TYR A 962 -34.23 4.92 -17.73
CA TYR A 962 -34.72 3.60 -17.30
C TYR A 962 -34.83 3.44 -15.77
N GLY A 963 -35.43 4.43 -15.10
CA GLY A 963 -35.65 4.38 -13.67
C GLY A 963 -34.40 4.62 -12.82
N ALA A 964 -33.28 5.05 -13.41
CA ALA A 964 -32.02 5.28 -12.70
C ALA A 964 -31.42 6.65 -13.02
N GLU A 965 -31.00 7.38 -11.99
CA GLU A 965 -30.21 8.60 -12.13
C GLU A 965 -28.80 8.23 -12.63
N ILE A 966 -28.44 8.67 -13.82
CA ILE A 966 -27.13 8.43 -14.45
C ILE A 966 -26.10 9.43 -13.92
N GLY A 967 -26.55 10.64 -13.62
CA GLY A 967 -25.75 11.65 -12.94
C GLY A 967 -26.45 13.00 -12.87
N THR A 968 -25.74 13.99 -12.35
CA THR A 968 -26.27 15.32 -12.02
C THR A 968 -25.28 16.39 -12.44
N GLY A 969 -25.76 17.62 -12.63
CA GLY A 969 -24.91 18.78 -12.83
C GLY A 969 -25.61 20.07 -12.46
N ARG A 970 -24.83 21.12 -12.26
CA ARG A 970 -25.32 22.41 -11.75
C ARG A 970 -24.39 23.55 -12.08
N SER A 971 -24.94 24.76 -12.09
CA SER A 971 -24.15 25.96 -11.84
C SER A 971 -23.80 25.96 -10.36
N GLU A 972 -22.52 25.95 -10.04
CA GLU A 972 -22.05 25.83 -8.65
C GLU A 972 -22.34 27.11 -7.87
N LEU A 973 -22.75 26.94 -6.61
CA LEU A 973 -22.84 28.04 -5.66
C LEU A 973 -21.41 28.49 -5.30
N THR A 974 -21.02 29.68 -5.78
CA THR A 974 -19.69 30.26 -5.55
C THR A 974 -19.67 31.32 -4.46
N ASP A 975 -20.84 31.77 -3.97
CA ASP A 975 -20.96 32.71 -2.86
C ASP A 975 -20.63 32.00 -1.54
N PRO A 976 -19.51 32.33 -0.87
CA PRO A 976 -19.09 31.66 0.37
C PRO A 976 -20.04 31.95 1.54
N VAL A 977 -20.70 33.10 1.58
CA VAL A 977 -21.60 33.50 2.68
C VAL A 977 -22.87 32.65 2.62
N GLU A 978 -23.46 32.56 1.43
CA GLU A 978 -24.64 31.71 1.21
C GLU A 978 -24.30 30.22 1.33
N GLN A 979 -23.13 29.80 0.85
CA GLN A 979 -22.67 28.41 0.98
C GLN A 979 -22.51 28.02 2.46
N ARG A 980 -21.94 28.89 3.29
CA ARG A 980 -21.82 28.70 4.75
C ARG A 980 -23.20 28.58 5.41
N ARG A 981 -24.15 29.46 5.06
CA ARG A 981 -25.52 29.41 5.58
C ARG A 981 -26.19 28.07 5.29
N ARG A 982 -26.07 27.57 4.05
CA ARG A 982 -26.68 26.29 3.63
C ARG A 982 -26.01 25.07 4.28
N LEU A 983 -24.68 25.07 4.42
CA LEU A 983 -23.97 23.96 5.07
C LEU A 983 -24.24 23.92 6.57
N ALA A 984 -24.34 25.08 7.23
CA ALA A 984 -24.70 25.16 8.65
C ALA A 984 -26.12 24.66 8.92
N ALA A 985 -27.08 24.99 8.04
CA ALA A 985 -28.43 24.46 8.12
C ALA A 985 -28.44 22.93 7.95
N ALA A 986 -27.76 22.40 6.91
CA ALA A 986 -27.69 20.97 6.67
C ALA A 986 -27.01 20.17 7.80
N ALA A 987 -25.98 20.74 8.45
CA ALA A 987 -25.32 20.12 9.59
C ALA A 987 -26.17 20.11 10.87
N ALA A 988 -27.09 21.07 11.03
CA ALA A 988 -28.02 21.08 12.16
C ALA A 988 -29.05 19.94 12.08
N ASP A 989 -29.37 19.49 10.87
CA ASP A 989 -30.40 18.48 10.61
C ASP A 989 -29.86 17.03 10.61
N ASP A 990 -28.53 16.83 10.53
CA ASP A 990 -27.89 15.50 10.52
C ASP A 990 -26.93 15.29 11.71
N PRO A 991 -27.30 14.47 12.71
CA PRO A 991 -26.46 14.21 13.88
C PRO A 991 -25.14 13.46 13.57
N GLU A 992 -24.96 12.90 12.37
CA GLU A 992 -23.67 12.33 11.92
C GLU A 992 -22.74 13.38 11.29
N LEU A 993 -23.24 14.57 10.90
CA LEU A 993 -22.45 15.67 10.36
C LEU A 993 -22.08 16.68 11.46
N THR A 994 -20.89 16.56 12.02
CA THR A 994 -20.53 17.33 13.21
C THR A 994 -20.13 18.79 12.92
N GLU A 995 -19.46 19.09 11.80
CA GLU A 995 -18.98 20.44 11.47
C GLU A 995 -18.86 20.69 9.94
N PRO A 996 -19.15 21.91 9.45
CA PRO A 996 -18.92 22.30 8.06
C PRO A 996 -17.41 22.31 7.71
N ASP A 997 -17.08 22.01 6.45
CA ASP A 997 -15.69 22.03 5.94
C ASP A 997 -15.20 23.49 5.80
N GLU A 998 -14.59 24.00 6.87
CA GLU A 998 -14.10 25.39 6.94
C GLU A 998 -12.99 25.68 5.92
N ASP A 999 -12.14 24.70 5.60
CA ASP A 999 -11.10 24.88 4.58
C ASP A 999 -11.72 25.05 3.18
N TYR A 1000 -12.81 24.33 2.88
CA TYR A 1000 -13.56 24.53 1.65
C TYR A 1000 -14.22 25.92 1.59
N LEU A 1001 -14.83 26.36 2.68
CA LEU A 1001 -15.44 27.70 2.76
C LEU A 1001 -14.39 28.79 2.59
N GLN A 1002 -13.25 28.65 3.28
CA GLN A 1002 -12.11 29.55 3.13
C GLN A 1002 -11.60 29.60 1.68
N ALA A 1003 -11.53 28.46 0.99
CA ALA A 1003 -11.16 28.46 -0.43
C ALA A 1003 -12.15 29.27 -1.29
N LEU A 1004 -13.45 29.18 -1.04
CA LEU A 1004 -14.44 30.00 -1.76
C LEU A 1004 -14.29 31.50 -1.47
N GLU A 1005 -13.86 31.87 -0.26
CA GLU A 1005 -13.56 33.26 0.13
C GLU A 1005 -12.37 33.86 -0.66
N TYR A 1006 -11.48 33.02 -1.20
CA TYR A 1006 -10.45 33.42 -2.19
C TYR A 1006 -10.99 33.61 -3.61
N ALA A 1007 -12.32 33.63 -3.78
CA ALA A 1007 -13.08 33.83 -5.01
C ALA A 1007 -12.99 32.65 -5.99
N MET A 1008 -14.02 31.81 -5.98
CA MET A 1008 -14.27 30.84 -7.05
C MET A 1008 -14.94 31.54 -8.24
N PRO A 1009 -14.41 31.45 -9.48
CA PRO A 1009 -15.07 32.00 -10.66
C PRO A 1009 -16.43 31.30 -10.90
N PRO A 1010 -17.38 31.94 -11.62
CA PRO A 1010 -18.62 31.29 -12.02
C PRO A 1010 -18.29 29.95 -12.69
N THR A 1011 -18.82 28.85 -12.17
CA THR A 1011 -18.39 27.50 -12.57
C THR A 1011 -19.59 26.59 -12.67
N ALA A 1012 -19.57 25.69 -13.63
CA ALA A 1012 -20.51 24.57 -13.66
C ALA A 1012 -19.79 23.25 -13.41
N GLY A 1013 -20.42 22.40 -12.60
CA GLY A 1013 -19.94 21.07 -12.27
C GLY A 1013 -20.92 20.00 -12.72
N LEU A 1014 -20.40 18.82 -13.04
CA LEU A 1014 -21.19 17.60 -13.22
C LEU A 1014 -20.56 16.42 -12.49
N ALA A 1015 -21.40 15.43 -12.20
CA ALA A 1015 -21.00 14.13 -11.70
C ALA A 1015 -21.80 13.04 -12.43
N LEU A 1016 -21.10 12.12 -13.11
CA LEU A 1016 -21.70 10.95 -13.77
C LEU A 1016 -21.23 9.67 -13.08
N GLY A 1017 -22.18 8.81 -12.73
CA GLY A 1017 -21.86 7.46 -12.28
C GLY A 1017 -21.41 6.63 -13.49
N ALA A 1018 -20.11 6.46 -13.72
CA ALA A 1018 -19.65 5.74 -14.91
C ALA A 1018 -20.08 4.27 -14.91
N ASP A 1019 -20.28 3.65 -13.74
CA ASP A 1019 -20.90 2.32 -13.68
C ASP A 1019 -22.35 2.36 -14.17
N ARG A 1020 -23.11 3.41 -13.83
CA ARG A 1020 -24.48 3.60 -14.31
C ARG A 1020 -24.54 3.96 -15.79
N VAL A 1021 -23.52 4.65 -16.33
CA VAL A 1021 -23.37 4.81 -17.78
C VAL A 1021 -23.21 3.43 -18.43
N VAL A 1022 -22.34 2.55 -17.91
CA VAL A 1022 -22.19 1.19 -18.44
C VAL A 1022 -23.49 0.38 -18.29
N MET A 1023 -24.21 0.51 -17.18
CA MET A 1023 -25.54 -0.10 -17.02
C MET A 1023 -26.55 0.43 -18.03
N LEU A 1024 -26.55 1.74 -18.30
CA LEU A 1024 -27.38 2.35 -19.32
C LEU A 1024 -27.08 1.75 -20.70
N LEU A 1025 -25.82 1.61 -21.07
CA LEU A 1025 -25.42 1.06 -22.36
C LEU A 1025 -25.76 -0.44 -22.49
N THR A 1026 -25.48 -1.21 -21.44
CA THR A 1026 -25.57 -2.69 -21.48
C THR A 1026 -26.94 -3.26 -21.11
N GLY A 1027 -27.78 -2.51 -20.40
CA GLY A 1027 -29.05 -3.01 -19.87
C GLY A 1027 -28.92 -3.96 -18.70
N ARG A 1028 -27.76 -3.99 -18.05
CA ARG A 1028 -27.46 -4.90 -16.95
C ARG A 1028 -27.40 -4.19 -15.60
N SER A 1029 -27.47 -4.99 -14.54
CA SER A 1029 -27.27 -4.50 -13.17
C SER A 1029 -25.81 -4.10 -12.90
N ILE A 1030 -25.57 -3.33 -11.84
CA ILE A 1030 -24.21 -2.95 -11.43
C ILE A 1030 -23.34 -4.17 -11.11
N ARG A 1031 -23.92 -5.23 -10.53
CA ARG A 1031 -23.20 -6.47 -10.19
C ARG A 1031 -22.73 -7.24 -11.42
N GLU A 1032 -23.48 -7.16 -12.51
CA GLU A 1032 -23.13 -7.81 -13.78
C GLU A 1032 -22.10 -7.03 -14.59
N THR A 1033 -22.02 -5.72 -14.40
CA THR A 1033 -21.08 -4.84 -15.11
C THR A 1033 -19.76 -4.66 -14.38
N LEU A 1034 -19.73 -4.75 -13.04
CA LEU A 1034 -18.48 -4.74 -12.26
C LEU A 1034 -17.74 -6.07 -12.36
N PRO A 1035 -16.41 -6.10 -12.56
CA PRO A 1035 -15.66 -7.35 -12.56
C PRO A 1035 -15.84 -8.12 -11.24
N PHE A 1036 -15.65 -7.44 -10.10
CA PHE A 1036 -15.72 -8.03 -8.77
C PHE A 1036 -16.60 -7.16 -7.86
N PRO A 1037 -17.94 -7.27 -7.93
CA PRO A 1037 -18.82 -6.55 -7.02
C PRO A 1037 -18.73 -7.16 -5.61
N LEU A 1038 -18.98 -6.34 -4.58
CA LEU A 1038 -19.04 -6.83 -3.20
C LEU A 1038 -20.23 -7.77 -3.04
N VAL A 1039 -19.97 -8.97 -2.53
CA VAL A 1039 -20.97 -10.01 -2.26
C VAL A 1039 -20.92 -10.37 -0.79
N ARG A 1040 -22.08 -10.47 -0.13
CA ARG A 1040 -22.17 -10.89 1.27
C ARG A 1040 -21.51 -12.26 1.44
N GLU A 1041 -20.91 -12.61 2.56
CA GLU A 1041 -20.41 -13.98 2.73
C GLU A 1041 -21.56 -15.01 2.69
N ALA A 1042 -21.30 -16.17 2.09
CA ALA A 1042 -22.22 -17.30 2.20
C ALA A 1042 -22.07 -17.86 3.62
N ARG A 1043 -23.17 -17.98 4.38
CA ARG A 1043 -23.14 -18.74 5.64
C ARG A 1043 -22.65 -20.14 5.30
N ARG A 1044 -21.47 -20.53 5.82
CA ARG A 1044 -21.06 -21.93 5.87
C ARG A 1044 -22.08 -22.63 6.77
N THR A 1045 -23.08 -23.27 6.17
CA THR A 1045 -23.84 -24.32 6.87
C THR A 1045 -22.86 -25.46 7.12
N LEU A 1046 -22.35 -25.56 8.34
CA LEU A 1046 -21.75 -26.79 8.84
C LEU A 1046 -22.75 -27.93 8.61
N GLY A 1047 -22.26 -29.01 7.99
CA GLY A 1047 -23.06 -29.96 7.23
C GLY A 1047 -24.16 -30.67 8.02
N GLY A 1048 -25.35 -30.73 7.42
CA GLY A 1048 -26.30 -31.79 7.70
C GLY A 1048 -25.90 -33.04 6.92
N ARG A 1049 -25.38 -34.06 7.62
CA ARG A 1049 -25.47 -35.44 7.13
C ARG A 1049 -26.96 -35.81 7.05
N GLY A 1050 -27.39 -36.36 5.91
CA GLY A 1050 -28.65 -37.08 5.84
C GLY A 1050 -29.26 -37.17 4.44
N ALA A 1051 -28.87 -38.20 3.69
CA ALA A 1051 -29.69 -39.35 3.27
C ALA A 1051 -29.16 -39.94 1.95
#